data_AF-A0A8B5WHK0-F1
#
_entry.id   AF-A0A8B5WHK0-F1
#
_cell.length_a   1.000
_cell.length_b   1.000
_cell.length_c   1.000
_cell.angle_alpha   90.00
_cell.angle_beta   90.00
_cell.angle_gamma   90.00
#
_symmetry.space_group_name_H-M   'P 1'
#
loop_
_entity.id
_entity.type
_entity.pdbx_description
1 polymer ?
#
loop_
_entity_poly.entity_id
_entity_poly.type
_entity_poly.pdbx_seq_one_letter_code
_entity_poly.pdbx_strand_id
1 'polypeptide(L)'
;MKKSNIWKLAACLALIVPFIVTGCAPTQVADEPEEAQEQPAMADRFEAAEAERQAQEEQARREAEAEQRRLAQERAEAERRVAEERAAAEAEAERRAAEAAEARRLAEAEAAEARAAAEAEARRMAEASGAEQAEAERRAAAQREQAEAERRAAEEEARRLAAEERRAAEEAARLAAEQAEAERRAAEEAARATAAAPATPAAEVAAEAADFIIPRTPENIARLGNDLTPMGSIRAGSADGRIPAWTGGLTRNDWPAGFQPGDRHLDPFADDEPLYVITGQNFREYADRLSAGQIATFERYPETYQMRVYPTRRSASFPQRIYDMTIRNASTGRLIGGGEGVADVAEAFPFPLPQNAYELMWNHKLKYKGTGGVRYSNQAAPTARGSFQLVRLREELLGLYYIEGSTIEDTNNILLYFFQEVESPARLAGNILLVHESLNQIETPRQAWIYNPGQRRVRRAPNVAYDNPGTASDGLRTNDMTDMFNGAMDRFTWEIVDKREMYIPYNSYRIHSGDVAVEDIVQPGHLNPELTRYQLHRVWVVDAHLRPEFRHINPRRTFYFDEDTYQIALIDHYDGRGELWRASEAHTINYYEVPTYWSTIEVHMDLQSGRYITNGLDNQDPVNTFNVPLSPSAYTPQALRTRGRR
;
A
#
# COMPACT_ATOMS: atom_id res chain seq x y z
N MET A 1 12.80 -34.02 -19.47
CA MET A 1 12.98 -35.28 -18.69
C MET A 1 14.45 -35.45 -18.32
N LYS A 2 14.74 -36.35 -17.35
CA LYS A 2 16.00 -36.48 -16.59
C LYS A 2 17.34 -36.47 -17.38
N LYS A 3 18.33 -35.75 -16.83
CA LYS A 3 19.81 -35.97 -16.83
C LYS A 3 20.57 -35.81 -18.18
N SER A 4 21.53 -34.87 -18.27
CA SER A 4 23.00 -35.07 -18.02
C SER A 4 23.78 -35.22 -19.36
N ASN A 5 24.98 -34.65 -19.63
CA ASN A 5 25.86 -33.75 -18.88
C ASN A 5 26.87 -33.01 -19.81
N ILE A 6 27.32 -31.81 -19.38
CA ILE A 6 28.71 -31.27 -19.41
C ILE A 6 29.52 -31.18 -20.74
N TRP A 7 29.64 -29.92 -21.17
CA TRP A 7 30.78 -29.13 -21.71
C TRP A 7 32.18 -29.71 -22.09
N LYS A 8 32.62 -29.27 -23.29
CA LYS A 8 33.90 -28.59 -23.68
C LYS A 8 35.22 -29.34 -23.97
N LEU A 9 35.58 -29.34 -25.27
CA LEU A 9 36.80 -28.75 -25.90
C LEU A 9 38.21 -28.99 -25.30
N ALA A 10 39.08 -29.68 -26.04
CA ALA A 10 40.30 -29.12 -26.69
C ALA A 10 40.92 -30.15 -27.68
N ALA A 11 41.85 -29.73 -28.55
CA ALA A 11 42.40 -30.55 -29.65
C ALA A 11 43.88 -30.94 -29.48
N CYS A 12 44.33 -32.06 -30.10
CA CYS A 12 45.46 -32.11 -31.06
C CYS A 12 45.84 -33.53 -31.54
N LEU A 13 46.45 -33.58 -32.74
CA LEU A 13 46.96 -34.70 -33.56
C LEU A 13 47.51 -35.97 -32.86
N ALA A 14 47.20 -37.15 -33.44
CA ALA A 14 48.19 -38.18 -33.81
C ALA A 14 47.67 -39.19 -34.87
N LEU A 15 48.59 -39.66 -35.72
CA LEU A 15 48.49 -40.57 -36.87
C LEU A 15 47.66 -41.87 -36.70
N ILE A 16 47.04 -42.34 -37.80
CA ILE A 16 46.55 -43.73 -37.96
C ILE A 16 47.01 -44.29 -39.31
N VAL A 17 47.56 -45.51 -39.28
CA VAL A 17 47.76 -46.43 -40.43
C VAL A 17 47.36 -47.82 -39.97
N PRO A 18 46.61 -48.60 -40.77
CA PRO A 18 46.63 -50.05 -40.67
C PRO A 18 46.92 -50.73 -42.02
N PHE A 19 47.89 -51.63 -42.02
CA PHE A 19 48.13 -52.60 -43.08
C PHE A 19 47.63 -53.96 -42.58
N ILE A 20 46.82 -54.69 -43.35
CA ILE A 20 46.46 -56.09 -43.05
C ILE A 20 46.93 -56.95 -44.23
N VAL A 21 47.63 -58.04 -43.90
CA VAL A 21 48.21 -59.00 -44.83
C VAL A 21 47.41 -60.30 -44.79
N THR A 22 47.17 -60.89 -45.97
CA THR A 22 46.71 -62.28 -46.13
C THR A 22 47.39 -62.87 -47.37
N GLY A 23 47.70 -64.17 -47.39
CA GLY A 23 48.54 -64.73 -48.46
C GLY A 23 48.28 -66.19 -48.88
N CYS A 24 49.00 -66.57 -49.95
CA CYS A 24 49.36 -67.93 -50.42
C CYS A 24 48.28 -68.97 -50.83
N ALA A 25 48.10 -69.09 -52.17
CA ALA A 25 48.32 -70.31 -53.02
C ALA A 25 47.46 -71.60 -52.80
N PRO A 26 47.50 -72.66 -53.67
CA PRO A 26 48.28 -72.87 -54.91
C PRO A 26 47.58 -73.57 -56.14
N THR A 27 48.24 -73.55 -57.32
CA THR A 27 48.33 -74.57 -58.44
C THR A 27 47.14 -75.35 -59.02
N GLN A 28 47.06 -75.48 -60.36
CA GLN A 28 47.36 -76.73 -61.14
C GLN A 28 47.14 -76.66 -62.70
N VAL A 29 48.07 -77.25 -63.49
CA VAL A 29 47.91 -78.06 -64.75
C VAL A 29 47.32 -77.36 -66.02
N ALA A 30 47.69 -77.60 -67.30
CA ALA A 30 48.34 -78.70 -68.05
C ALA A 30 49.28 -78.19 -69.20
N ASP A 31 50.38 -78.90 -69.53
CA ASP A 31 50.63 -79.82 -70.68
C ASP A 31 50.88 -79.22 -72.09
N GLU A 32 51.93 -79.75 -72.74
CA GLU A 32 52.44 -79.50 -74.11
C GLU A 32 51.65 -80.30 -75.18
N PRO A 33 52.01 -80.37 -76.50
CA PRO A 33 53.02 -79.67 -77.31
C PRO A 33 52.34 -78.99 -78.56
N GLU A 34 52.91 -78.70 -79.74
CA GLU A 34 54.25 -78.84 -80.35
C GLU A 34 54.40 -77.80 -81.49
N GLU A 35 55.57 -77.14 -81.66
CA GLU A 35 56.15 -76.84 -82.99
C GLU A 35 57.57 -76.24 -82.88
N ALA A 36 58.48 -76.68 -83.75
CA ALA A 36 59.87 -76.24 -83.76
C ALA A 36 60.10 -75.09 -84.74
N GLN A 37 60.62 -73.96 -84.25
CA GLN A 37 61.33 -73.00 -85.10
C GLN A 37 62.34 -72.13 -84.32
N GLU A 38 63.55 -72.12 -84.88
CA GLU A 38 64.69 -71.20 -84.76
C GLU A 38 64.74 -70.16 -83.60
N GLN A 39 65.81 -70.25 -82.80
CA GLN A 39 66.16 -69.27 -81.77
C GLN A 39 66.74 -67.97 -82.37
N PRO A 40 66.24 -66.79 -81.97
CA PRO A 40 67.05 -65.60 -81.76
C PRO A 40 67.50 -65.49 -80.29
N ALA A 41 68.39 -64.53 -80.00
CA ALA A 41 69.22 -64.55 -78.81
C ALA A 41 68.48 -64.23 -77.49
N MET A 42 69.07 -64.69 -76.38
CA MET A 42 68.63 -64.48 -75.00
C MET A 42 68.54 -63.00 -74.56
N ALA A 43 69.05 -62.06 -75.37
CA ALA A 43 69.02 -60.62 -75.12
C ALA A 43 67.61 -60.01 -75.32
N ASP A 44 66.90 -60.39 -76.39
CA ASP A 44 65.64 -59.74 -76.80
C ASP A 44 64.53 -59.87 -75.74
N ARG A 45 64.54 -60.95 -74.94
CA ARG A 45 63.57 -61.16 -73.85
C ARG A 45 63.81 -60.27 -72.64
N PHE A 46 65.06 -59.84 -72.39
CA PHE A 46 65.36 -58.94 -71.29
C PHE A 46 65.00 -57.50 -71.65
N GLU A 47 65.34 -57.08 -72.88
CA GLU A 47 64.95 -55.76 -73.41
C GLU A 47 63.42 -55.61 -73.53
N ALA A 48 62.70 -56.65 -73.96
CA ALA A 48 61.24 -56.62 -74.01
C ALA A 48 60.58 -56.48 -72.63
N ALA A 49 61.06 -57.22 -71.62
CA ALA A 49 60.53 -57.15 -70.26
C ALA A 49 60.90 -55.82 -69.55
N GLU A 50 62.08 -55.28 -69.83
CA GLU A 50 62.50 -53.97 -69.32
C GLU A 50 61.72 -52.83 -69.98
N ALA A 51 61.44 -52.91 -71.29
CA ALA A 51 60.56 -51.98 -72.00
C ALA A 51 59.11 -52.04 -71.51
N GLU A 52 58.55 -53.24 -71.26
CA GLU A 52 57.20 -53.40 -70.71
C GLU A 52 57.10 -52.83 -69.29
N ARG A 53 58.12 -53.05 -68.44
CA ARG A 53 58.21 -52.44 -67.11
C ARG A 53 58.34 -50.91 -67.19
N GLN A 54 59.16 -50.37 -68.09
CA GLN A 54 59.27 -48.92 -68.29
C GLN A 54 57.95 -48.31 -68.78
N ALA A 55 57.21 -49.01 -69.65
CA ALA A 55 55.87 -48.59 -70.09
C ALA A 55 54.85 -48.61 -68.93
N GLN A 56 54.89 -49.61 -68.05
CA GLN A 56 54.04 -49.68 -66.85
C GLN A 56 54.41 -48.58 -65.83
N GLU A 57 55.70 -48.32 -65.59
CA GLU A 57 56.17 -47.23 -64.73
C GLU A 57 55.77 -45.85 -65.30
N GLU A 58 55.83 -45.66 -66.62
CA GLU A 58 55.37 -44.42 -67.26
C GLU A 58 53.84 -44.27 -67.21
N GLN A 59 53.08 -45.36 -67.42
CA GLN A 59 51.63 -45.35 -67.28
C GLN A 59 51.22 -45.01 -65.83
N ALA A 60 51.81 -45.66 -64.84
CA ALA A 60 51.57 -45.37 -63.43
C ALA A 60 51.92 -43.92 -63.07
N ARG A 61 53.00 -43.35 -63.64
CA ARG A 61 53.33 -41.93 -63.46
C ARG A 61 52.27 -41.01 -64.08
N ARG A 62 51.78 -41.32 -65.29
CA ARG A 62 50.71 -40.55 -65.96
C ARG A 62 49.38 -40.62 -65.20
N GLU A 63 49.04 -41.78 -64.63
CA GLU A 63 47.85 -41.97 -63.80
C GLU A 63 47.96 -41.20 -62.48
N ALA A 64 49.12 -41.25 -61.81
CA ALA A 64 49.38 -40.46 -60.59
C ALA A 64 49.36 -38.95 -60.85
N GLU A 65 49.93 -38.48 -61.97
CA GLU A 65 49.84 -37.07 -62.39
C GLU A 65 48.39 -36.65 -62.70
N ALA A 66 47.58 -37.54 -63.30
CA ALA A 66 46.18 -37.28 -63.57
C ALA A 66 45.34 -37.22 -62.27
N GLU A 67 45.59 -38.12 -61.32
CA GLU A 67 44.93 -38.10 -60.02
C GLU A 67 45.31 -36.87 -59.19
N GLN A 68 46.59 -36.45 -59.17
CA GLN A 68 46.98 -35.20 -58.51
C GLN A 68 46.31 -33.98 -59.15
N ARG A 69 46.14 -33.95 -60.48
CA ARG A 69 45.38 -32.87 -61.16
C ARG A 69 43.90 -32.88 -60.77
N ARG A 70 43.26 -34.06 -60.66
CA ARG A 70 41.87 -34.20 -60.20
C ARG A 70 41.71 -33.68 -58.77
N LEU A 71 42.56 -34.12 -57.85
CA LEU A 71 42.54 -33.67 -56.44
C LEU A 71 42.82 -32.17 -56.30
N ALA A 72 43.68 -31.59 -57.14
CA ALA A 72 43.92 -30.15 -57.17
C ALA A 72 42.70 -29.36 -57.68
N GLN A 73 41.96 -29.89 -58.66
CA GLN A 73 40.71 -29.31 -59.16
C GLN A 73 39.61 -29.38 -58.09
N GLU A 74 39.37 -30.55 -57.50
CA GLU A 74 38.39 -30.76 -56.42
C GLU A 74 38.65 -29.82 -55.24
N ARG A 75 39.93 -29.67 -54.84
CA ARG A 75 40.33 -28.73 -53.79
C ARG A 75 40.07 -27.27 -54.18
N ALA A 76 40.39 -26.87 -55.41
CA ALA A 76 40.16 -25.50 -55.88
C ALA A 76 38.66 -25.17 -55.97
N GLU A 77 37.80 -26.14 -56.32
CA GLU A 77 36.35 -25.99 -56.29
C GLU A 77 35.80 -25.91 -54.85
N ALA A 78 36.32 -26.72 -53.93
CA ALA A 78 35.95 -26.63 -52.51
C ALA A 78 36.33 -25.27 -51.89
N GLU A 79 37.55 -24.78 -52.16
CA GLU A 79 38.01 -23.47 -51.70
C GLU A 79 37.16 -22.32 -52.29
N ARG A 80 36.69 -22.44 -53.54
CA ARG A 80 35.74 -21.48 -54.14
C ARG A 80 34.37 -21.49 -53.46
N ARG A 81 33.78 -22.66 -53.20
CA ARG A 81 32.47 -22.75 -52.53
C ARG A 81 32.50 -22.13 -51.13
N VAL A 82 33.57 -22.39 -50.36
CA VAL A 82 33.75 -21.78 -49.03
C VAL A 82 33.90 -20.25 -49.12
N ALA A 83 34.56 -19.73 -50.16
CA ALA A 83 34.65 -18.29 -50.38
C ALA A 83 33.30 -17.66 -50.77
N GLU A 84 32.51 -18.32 -51.61
CA GLU A 84 31.16 -17.89 -52.01
C GLU A 84 30.18 -17.90 -50.83
N GLU A 85 30.16 -18.97 -50.03
CA GLU A 85 29.34 -19.07 -48.80
C GLU A 85 29.71 -17.98 -47.79
N ARG A 86 31.00 -17.70 -47.62
CA ARG A 86 31.48 -16.64 -46.72
C ARG A 86 31.05 -15.25 -47.21
N ALA A 87 31.19 -14.97 -48.50
CA ALA A 87 30.75 -13.70 -49.09
C ALA A 87 29.23 -13.51 -48.98
N ALA A 88 28.43 -14.57 -49.16
CA ALA A 88 26.98 -14.53 -48.97
C ALA A 88 26.59 -14.25 -47.51
N ALA A 89 27.27 -14.87 -46.54
CA ALA A 89 27.04 -14.63 -45.12
C ALA A 89 27.42 -13.21 -44.68
N GLU A 90 28.51 -12.66 -45.23
CA GLU A 90 28.96 -11.28 -44.98
C GLU A 90 27.96 -10.25 -45.53
N ALA A 91 27.49 -10.43 -46.78
CA ALA A 91 26.46 -9.59 -47.38
C ALA A 91 25.10 -9.67 -46.64
N GLU A 92 24.71 -10.83 -46.10
CA GLU A 92 23.52 -10.94 -45.25
C GLU A 92 23.71 -10.22 -43.91
N ALA A 93 24.89 -10.30 -43.29
CA ALA A 93 25.19 -9.60 -42.05
C ALA A 93 25.13 -8.08 -42.23
N GLU A 94 25.68 -7.55 -43.33
CA GLU A 94 25.58 -6.12 -43.68
C GLU A 94 24.13 -5.67 -43.88
N ARG A 95 23.31 -6.46 -44.60
CA ARG A 95 21.89 -6.15 -44.80
C ARG A 95 21.13 -6.07 -43.46
N ARG A 96 21.31 -7.06 -42.59
CA ARG A 96 20.68 -7.07 -41.24
C ARG A 96 21.17 -5.91 -40.36
N ALA A 97 22.44 -5.51 -40.50
CA ALA A 97 22.97 -4.35 -39.79
C ALA A 97 22.36 -3.03 -40.28
N ALA A 98 22.13 -2.87 -41.58
CA ALA A 98 21.45 -1.72 -42.17
C ALA A 98 19.97 -1.63 -41.73
N GLU A 99 19.23 -2.74 -41.80
CA GLU A 99 17.85 -2.84 -41.32
C GLU A 99 17.73 -2.47 -39.83
N ALA A 100 18.65 -2.97 -38.99
CA ALA A 100 18.70 -2.66 -37.56
C ALA A 100 19.06 -1.19 -37.27
N ALA A 101 19.89 -0.57 -38.09
CA ALA A 101 20.23 0.85 -37.98
C ALA A 101 19.05 1.75 -38.37
N GLU A 102 18.30 1.40 -39.42
CA GLU A 102 17.10 2.14 -39.82
C GLU A 102 15.98 2.02 -38.77
N ALA A 103 15.73 0.81 -38.24
CA ALA A 103 14.76 0.60 -37.17
C ALA A 103 15.08 1.42 -35.90
N ARG A 104 16.37 1.53 -35.53
CA ARG A 104 16.81 2.39 -34.41
C ARG A 104 16.53 3.86 -34.69
N ARG A 105 16.85 4.35 -35.90
CA ARG A 105 16.60 5.74 -36.30
C ARG A 105 15.11 6.10 -36.26
N LEU A 106 14.24 5.18 -36.67
CA LEU A 106 12.78 5.36 -36.59
C LEU A 106 12.30 5.42 -35.14
N ALA A 107 12.73 4.48 -34.29
CA ALA A 107 12.39 4.47 -32.87
C ALA A 107 12.90 5.71 -32.11
N GLU A 108 14.08 6.23 -32.47
CA GLU A 108 14.61 7.49 -31.93
C GLU A 108 13.79 8.72 -32.36
N ALA A 109 13.28 8.73 -33.59
CA ALA A 109 12.41 9.79 -34.10
C ALA A 109 11.04 9.79 -33.38
N GLU A 110 10.39 8.62 -33.26
CA GLU A 110 9.13 8.47 -32.51
C GLU A 110 9.30 8.86 -31.03
N ALA A 111 10.42 8.46 -30.40
CA ALA A 111 10.73 8.84 -29.03
C ALA A 111 10.99 10.35 -28.87
N ALA A 112 11.54 11.02 -29.88
CA ALA A 112 11.72 12.48 -29.88
C ALA A 112 10.38 13.22 -30.04
N GLU A 113 9.50 12.74 -30.93
CA GLU A 113 8.16 13.31 -31.12
C GLU A 113 7.29 13.14 -29.87
N ALA A 114 7.30 11.96 -29.25
CA ALA A 114 6.60 11.71 -27.98
C ALA A 114 7.11 12.61 -26.83
N ARG A 115 8.42 12.89 -26.77
CA ARG A 115 8.99 13.84 -25.80
C ARG A 115 8.53 15.27 -26.07
N ALA A 116 8.50 15.70 -27.32
CA ALA A 116 8.03 17.03 -27.70
C ALA A 116 6.54 17.23 -27.38
N ALA A 117 5.72 16.20 -27.63
CA ALA A 117 4.31 16.19 -27.25
C ALA A 117 4.14 16.30 -25.72
N ALA A 118 4.87 15.50 -24.94
CA ALA A 118 4.83 15.54 -23.48
C ALA A 118 5.31 16.88 -22.89
N GLU A 119 6.36 17.50 -23.45
CA GLU A 119 6.76 18.86 -23.04
C GLU A 119 5.70 19.91 -23.38
N ALA A 120 5.07 19.83 -24.55
CA ALA A 120 4.00 20.75 -24.94
C ALA A 120 2.77 20.61 -24.04
N GLU A 121 2.41 19.40 -23.65
CA GLU A 121 1.32 19.13 -22.71
C GLU A 121 1.66 19.63 -21.30
N ALA A 122 2.87 19.34 -20.80
CA ALA A 122 3.35 19.81 -19.50
C ALA A 122 3.37 21.35 -19.40
N ARG A 123 3.70 22.06 -20.50
CA ARG A 123 3.59 23.52 -20.55
C ARG A 123 2.14 24.00 -20.43
N ARG A 124 1.20 23.39 -21.17
CA ARG A 124 -0.24 23.73 -21.05
C ARG A 124 -0.78 23.47 -19.64
N MET A 125 -0.38 22.36 -19.02
CA MET A 125 -0.77 22.07 -17.63
C MET A 125 -0.18 23.08 -16.64
N ALA A 126 1.07 23.51 -16.84
CA ALA A 126 1.70 24.54 -16.00
C ALA A 126 1.04 25.92 -16.16
N GLU A 127 0.67 26.31 -17.39
CA GLU A 127 -0.05 27.54 -17.68
C GLU A 127 -1.47 27.52 -17.08
N ALA A 128 -2.19 26.40 -17.21
CA ALA A 128 -3.51 26.21 -16.61
C ALA A 128 -3.44 26.25 -15.06
N SER A 129 -2.47 25.55 -14.47
CA SER A 129 -2.25 25.54 -13.01
C SER A 129 -1.87 26.93 -12.48
N GLY A 130 -1.07 27.71 -13.20
CA GLY A 130 -0.75 29.10 -12.85
C GLY A 130 -1.96 30.02 -12.93
N ALA A 131 -2.83 29.84 -13.93
CA ALA A 131 -4.09 30.59 -14.04
C ALA A 131 -5.06 30.24 -12.89
N GLU A 132 -5.19 28.95 -12.55
CA GLU A 132 -6.04 28.47 -11.45
C GLU A 132 -5.51 28.93 -10.08
N GLN A 133 -4.20 28.95 -9.86
CA GLN A 133 -3.59 29.55 -8.67
C GLN A 133 -3.90 31.06 -8.57
N ALA A 134 -3.74 31.81 -9.65
CA ALA A 134 -4.06 33.23 -9.68
C ALA A 134 -5.56 33.53 -9.50
N GLU A 135 -6.45 32.59 -9.82
CA GLU A 135 -7.87 32.69 -9.50
C GLU A 135 -8.16 32.32 -8.04
N ALA A 136 -7.53 31.27 -7.52
CA ALA A 136 -7.65 30.85 -6.13
C ALA A 136 -7.16 31.94 -5.15
N GLU A 137 -6.05 32.61 -5.45
CA GLU A 137 -5.54 33.75 -4.67
C GLU A 137 -6.53 34.92 -4.66
N ARG A 138 -7.19 35.22 -5.79
CA ARG A 138 -8.23 36.26 -5.87
C ARG A 138 -9.48 35.90 -5.09
N ARG A 139 -9.92 34.64 -5.13
CA ARG A 139 -11.04 34.13 -4.32
C ARG A 139 -10.71 34.17 -2.82
N ALA A 140 -9.50 33.76 -2.43
CA ALA A 140 -9.04 33.82 -1.04
C ALA A 140 -8.91 35.25 -0.51
N ALA A 141 -8.52 36.22 -1.36
CA ALA A 141 -8.51 37.63 -1.00
C ALA A 141 -9.94 38.16 -0.74
N ALA A 142 -10.89 37.86 -1.64
CA ALA A 142 -12.29 38.24 -1.47
C ALA A 142 -12.94 37.60 -0.23
N GLN A 143 -12.65 36.32 0.04
CA GLN A 143 -13.13 35.63 1.25
C GLN A 143 -12.58 36.26 2.54
N ARG A 144 -11.33 36.71 2.56
CA ARG A 144 -10.76 37.44 3.71
C ARG A 144 -11.45 38.78 3.94
N GLU A 145 -11.73 39.52 2.87
CA GLU A 145 -12.45 40.80 2.95
C GLU A 145 -13.89 40.61 3.43
N GLN A 146 -14.58 39.58 2.95
CA GLN A 146 -15.92 39.20 3.43
C GLN A 146 -15.89 38.78 4.92
N ALA A 147 -14.95 37.92 5.33
CA ALA A 147 -14.82 37.50 6.73
C ALA A 147 -14.46 38.67 7.67
N GLU A 148 -13.69 39.66 7.20
CA GLU A 148 -13.46 40.90 7.95
C GLU A 148 -14.73 41.76 8.10
N ALA A 149 -15.58 41.82 7.06
CA ALA A 149 -16.85 42.54 7.10
C ALA A 149 -17.85 41.86 8.04
N GLU A 150 -17.97 40.52 7.96
CA GLU A 150 -18.81 39.71 8.85
C GLU A 150 -18.34 39.81 10.30
N ARG A 151 -17.03 39.77 10.56
CA ARG A 151 -16.48 39.99 11.92
C ARG A 151 -16.86 41.35 12.48
N ARG A 152 -16.77 42.42 11.68
CA ARG A 152 -17.16 43.78 12.11
C ARG A 152 -18.66 43.88 12.40
N ALA A 153 -19.50 43.27 11.57
CA ALA A 153 -20.95 43.21 11.80
C ALA A 153 -21.30 42.45 13.10
N ALA A 154 -20.64 41.30 13.34
CA ALA A 154 -20.81 40.52 14.56
C ALA A 154 -20.32 41.27 15.82
N GLU A 155 -19.20 42.00 15.74
CA GLU A 155 -18.72 42.87 16.83
C GLU A 155 -19.70 44.02 17.14
N GLU A 156 -20.36 44.58 16.12
CA GLU A 156 -21.36 45.65 16.28
C GLU A 156 -22.68 45.11 16.86
N GLU A 157 -23.14 43.94 16.40
CA GLU A 157 -24.31 43.25 16.96
C GLU A 157 -24.09 42.78 18.40
N ALA A 158 -22.92 42.23 18.72
CA ALA A 158 -22.56 41.85 20.09
C ALA A 158 -22.54 43.08 21.02
N ARG A 159 -22.11 44.25 20.54
CA ARG A 159 -22.20 45.52 21.30
C ARG A 159 -23.66 45.98 21.49
N ARG A 160 -24.52 45.79 20.49
CA ARG A 160 -25.97 46.09 20.59
C ARG A 160 -26.62 45.21 21.65
N LEU A 161 -26.42 43.90 21.56
CA LEU A 161 -26.95 42.92 22.52
C LEU A 161 -26.42 43.16 23.93
N ALA A 162 -25.13 43.41 24.13
CA ALA A 162 -24.57 43.74 25.45
C ALA A 162 -25.10 45.08 26.02
N ALA A 163 -25.54 46.02 25.18
CA ALA A 163 -26.20 47.25 25.62
C ALA A 163 -27.69 47.01 25.96
N GLU A 164 -28.37 46.13 25.24
CA GLU A 164 -29.73 45.67 25.54
C GLU A 164 -29.77 44.84 26.83
N GLU A 165 -28.84 43.91 27.03
CA GLU A 165 -28.65 43.15 28.28
C GLU A 165 -28.36 44.07 29.47
N ARG A 166 -27.51 45.10 29.30
CA ARG A 166 -27.28 46.09 30.37
C ARG A 166 -28.55 46.85 30.74
N ARG A 167 -29.34 47.28 29.75
CA ARG A 167 -30.63 47.95 30.01
C ARG A 167 -31.64 47.01 30.66
N ALA A 168 -31.71 45.75 30.21
CA ALA A 168 -32.54 44.72 30.82
C ALA A 168 -32.09 44.39 32.24
N ALA A 169 -30.79 44.39 32.54
CA ALA A 169 -30.25 44.21 33.87
C ALA A 169 -30.48 45.43 34.78
N GLU A 170 -30.39 46.65 34.27
CA GLU A 170 -30.75 47.88 34.99
C GLU A 170 -32.26 47.94 35.29
N GLU A 171 -33.11 47.53 34.34
CA GLU A 171 -34.55 47.42 34.51
C GLU A 171 -34.93 46.27 35.45
N ALA A 172 -34.29 45.10 35.34
CA ALA A 172 -34.45 43.99 36.27
C ALA A 172 -33.97 44.36 37.67
N ALA A 173 -32.89 45.13 37.82
CA ALA A 173 -32.44 45.66 39.11
C ALA A 173 -33.42 46.69 39.70
N ARG A 174 -34.03 47.53 38.85
CA ARG A 174 -35.11 48.45 39.26
C ARG A 174 -36.34 47.67 39.73
N LEU A 175 -36.81 46.72 38.94
CA LEU A 175 -37.94 45.85 39.26
C LEU A 175 -37.65 44.96 40.47
N ALA A 176 -36.42 44.47 40.65
CA ALA A 176 -36.00 43.72 41.84
C ALA A 176 -35.87 44.62 43.08
N ALA A 177 -35.56 45.90 42.93
CA ALA A 177 -35.59 46.87 44.04
C ALA A 177 -37.04 47.22 44.43
N GLU A 178 -37.91 47.44 43.44
CA GLU A 178 -39.36 47.62 43.63
C GLU A 178 -40.00 46.36 44.23
N GLN A 179 -39.64 45.17 43.76
CA GLN A 179 -40.03 43.89 44.35
C GLN A 179 -39.46 43.72 45.75
N ALA A 180 -38.18 44.02 46.01
CA ALA A 180 -37.63 43.92 47.37
C ALA A 180 -38.21 44.96 48.34
N GLU A 181 -38.80 46.06 47.86
CA GLU A 181 -39.61 46.97 48.67
C GLU A 181 -41.03 46.42 48.88
N ALA A 182 -41.67 45.93 47.81
CA ALA A 182 -42.97 45.27 47.86
C ALA A 182 -42.94 43.99 48.71
N GLU A 183 -41.84 43.23 48.71
CA GLU A 183 -41.55 42.06 49.53
C GLU A 183 -41.17 42.44 50.95
N ARG A 184 -40.61 43.63 51.21
CA ARG A 184 -40.48 44.12 52.59
C ARG A 184 -41.85 44.46 53.17
N ARG A 185 -42.70 45.15 52.43
CA ARG A 185 -44.10 45.41 52.81
C ARG A 185 -44.91 44.11 52.90
N ALA A 186 -44.73 43.19 51.94
CA ALA A 186 -45.38 41.90 51.94
C ALA A 186 -44.79 40.94 52.97
N ALA A 187 -43.55 41.10 53.45
CA ALA A 187 -43.00 40.36 54.58
C ALA A 187 -43.52 40.91 55.92
N GLU A 188 -43.79 42.21 56.01
CA GLU A 188 -44.61 42.76 57.12
C GLU A 188 -46.04 42.18 57.10
N GLU A 189 -46.62 41.93 55.91
CA GLU A 189 -47.93 41.28 55.76
C GLU A 189 -47.90 39.72 55.78
N ALA A 190 -46.78 39.08 55.49
CA ALA A 190 -46.62 37.61 55.43
C ALA A 190 -45.95 37.02 56.68
N ALA A 191 -45.32 37.85 57.52
CA ALA A 191 -45.19 37.57 58.95
C ALA A 191 -46.57 37.36 59.64
N ARG A 192 -47.68 37.69 58.93
CA ARG A 192 -49.06 37.38 59.30
C ARG A 192 -49.69 36.20 58.54
N ALA A 193 -49.07 35.63 57.51
CA ALA A 193 -49.64 34.52 56.73
C ALA A 193 -48.58 33.69 55.97
N THR A 194 -48.50 32.39 56.27
CA THR A 194 -47.52 31.44 55.67
C THR A 194 -48.23 30.32 54.91
N ALA A 195 -47.86 30.03 53.65
CA ALA A 195 -47.75 28.68 53.06
C ALA A 195 -47.45 28.61 51.52
N ALA A 196 -46.45 27.80 51.16
CA ALA A 196 -46.34 26.89 49.98
C ALA A 196 -46.44 27.34 48.49
N ALA A 197 -45.29 27.35 47.79
CA ALA A 197 -44.83 26.53 46.63
C ALA A 197 -45.81 25.87 45.60
N PRO A 198 -45.35 25.43 44.38
CA PRO A 198 -44.24 25.84 43.49
C PRO A 198 -44.65 25.96 41.98
N ALA A 199 -43.69 25.88 41.04
CA ALA A 199 -43.79 26.24 39.60
C ALA A 199 -43.82 25.06 38.58
N THR A 200 -43.99 25.38 37.28
CA THR A 200 -43.72 24.48 36.12
C THR A 200 -43.31 25.28 34.86
N PRO A 201 -42.26 24.90 34.10
CA PRO A 201 -41.95 25.44 32.77
C PRO A 201 -42.29 24.49 31.59
N ALA A 202 -42.27 25.02 30.37
CA ALA A 202 -42.54 24.28 29.13
C ALA A 202 -41.29 23.61 28.54
N ALA A 203 -41.49 22.58 27.71
CA ALA A 203 -40.42 21.79 27.10
C ALA A 203 -40.06 22.24 25.67
N GLU A 204 -38.78 22.12 25.36
CA GLU A 204 -38.18 22.37 24.04
C GLU A 204 -37.68 21.04 23.46
N VAL A 205 -37.76 20.84 22.14
CA VAL A 205 -37.55 19.52 21.52
C VAL A 205 -36.07 19.27 21.23
N ALA A 206 -35.44 18.42 22.05
CA ALA A 206 -34.09 17.93 21.81
C ALA A 206 -34.08 16.74 20.84
N ALA A 207 -33.01 16.62 20.04
CA ALA A 207 -32.74 15.40 19.29
C ALA A 207 -32.44 14.24 20.26
N GLU A 208 -33.08 13.09 20.02
CA GLU A 208 -32.96 11.91 20.88
C GLU A 208 -31.55 11.32 20.74
N ALA A 209 -30.75 11.38 21.81
CA ALA A 209 -29.39 10.87 21.79
C ALA A 209 -29.40 9.35 21.60
N ALA A 210 -28.62 8.85 20.63
CA ALA A 210 -28.56 7.42 20.36
C ALA A 210 -28.00 6.66 21.58
N ASP A 211 -28.74 5.62 22.02
CA ASP A 211 -28.56 4.85 23.26
C ASP A 211 -27.16 4.20 23.44
N PHE A 212 -26.35 4.20 22.38
CA PHE A 212 -24.98 3.68 22.38
C PHE A 212 -23.88 4.72 22.69
N ILE A 213 -24.18 6.02 22.72
CA ILE A 213 -23.21 7.07 23.11
C ILE A 213 -23.25 7.24 24.62
N ILE A 214 -22.16 6.81 25.30
CA ILE A 214 -22.05 6.91 26.76
C ILE A 214 -21.58 8.33 27.14
N PRO A 215 -22.37 9.13 27.88
CA PRO A 215 -21.97 10.48 28.26
C PRO A 215 -20.71 10.51 29.13
N ARG A 216 -19.78 11.43 28.87
CA ARG A 216 -18.52 11.62 29.63
C ARG A 216 -18.76 12.27 31.00
N THR A 217 -19.46 11.56 31.90
CA THR A 217 -19.60 11.95 33.32
C THR A 217 -18.58 11.20 34.20
N PRO A 218 -18.27 11.69 35.42
CA PRO A 218 -17.37 10.99 36.35
C PRO A 218 -17.78 9.54 36.63
N GLU A 219 -19.09 9.28 36.72
CA GLU A 219 -19.67 7.94 36.96
C GLU A 219 -19.41 7.00 35.77
N ASN A 220 -19.55 7.51 34.54
CA ASN A 220 -19.26 6.73 33.34
C ASN A 220 -17.76 6.55 33.09
N ILE A 221 -16.92 7.52 33.45
CA ILE A 221 -15.46 7.37 33.43
C ILE A 221 -15.03 6.26 34.40
N ALA A 222 -15.65 6.17 35.59
CA ALA A 222 -15.36 5.12 36.57
C ALA A 222 -15.73 3.69 36.10
N ARG A 223 -16.48 3.55 34.99
CA ARG A 223 -16.78 2.25 34.35
C ARG A 223 -15.64 1.74 33.46
N LEU A 224 -14.71 2.61 33.06
CA LEU A 224 -13.55 2.23 32.25
C LEU A 224 -12.63 1.30 33.04
N GLY A 225 -12.29 0.16 32.44
CA GLY A 225 -11.56 -0.92 33.12
C GLY A 225 -12.42 -1.82 34.02
N ASN A 226 -13.73 -1.55 34.15
CA ASN A 226 -14.71 -2.32 34.94
C ASN A 226 -15.72 -3.06 34.04
N ASP A 227 -16.91 -2.53 33.78
CA ASP A 227 -17.86 -3.12 32.81
C ASP A 227 -17.57 -2.66 31.36
N LEU A 228 -16.83 -1.55 31.21
CA LEU A 228 -16.17 -1.16 29.97
C LEU A 228 -14.70 -1.59 29.99
N THR A 229 -14.10 -1.79 28.82
CA THR A 229 -12.64 -1.92 28.69
C THR A 229 -11.98 -0.56 29.00
N PRO A 230 -10.64 -0.48 29.15
CA PRO A 230 -9.95 0.81 29.21
C PRO A 230 -10.20 1.70 27.97
N MET A 231 -10.56 1.07 26.86
CA MET A 231 -10.89 1.69 25.58
C MET A 231 -12.37 2.12 25.49
N GLY A 232 -13.17 1.98 26.55
CA GLY A 232 -14.60 2.32 26.56
C GLY A 232 -15.51 1.39 25.75
N SER A 233 -14.97 0.34 25.14
CA SER A 233 -15.75 -0.72 24.51
C SER A 233 -16.46 -1.59 25.55
N ILE A 234 -17.56 -2.24 25.18
CA ILE A 234 -18.29 -3.13 26.10
C ILE A 234 -17.42 -4.37 26.40
N ARG A 235 -17.04 -4.57 27.68
CA ARG A 235 -16.20 -5.72 28.09
C ARG A 235 -16.93 -7.04 27.90
N ALA A 236 -18.25 -7.09 28.15
CA ALA A 236 -19.05 -8.29 27.97
C ALA A 236 -19.08 -8.77 26.50
N GLY A 237 -19.31 -10.07 26.31
CA GLY A 237 -19.55 -10.66 24.98
C GLY A 237 -20.92 -10.29 24.40
N SER A 238 -21.20 -10.71 23.17
CA SER A 238 -22.55 -10.60 22.58
C SER A 238 -23.51 -11.58 23.26
N ALA A 239 -24.81 -11.26 23.26
CA ALA A 239 -25.83 -12.11 23.88
C ALA A 239 -25.98 -13.48 23.21
N ASP A 240 -25.62 -13.59 21.92
CA ASP A 240 -25.58 -14.84 21.15
C ASP A 240 -24.26 -15.61 21.27
N GLY A 241 -23.30 -15.10 22.06
CA GLY A 241 -21.99 -15.71 22.29
C GLY A 241 -21.00 -15.66 21.12
N ARG A 242 -21.36 -15.04 19.99
CA ARG A 242 -20.49 -14.96 18.80
C ARG A 242 -19.27 -14.04 19.01
N ILE A 243 -19.43 -12.98 19.80
CA ILE A 243 -18.35 -12.08 20.24
C ILE A 243 -18.03 -12.44 21.70
N PRO A 244 -16.80 -12.88 22.04
CA PRO A 244 -16.44 -13.20 23.42
C PRO A 244 -16.30 -11.93 24.28
N ALA A 245 -16.28 -12.13 25.61
CA ALA A 245 -15.89 -11.08 26.54
C ALA A 245 -14.40 -10.70 26.33
N TRP A 246 -14.06 -9.43 26.56
CA TRP A 246 -12.68 -8.96 26.48
C TRP A 246 -11.90 -9.32 27.75
N THR A 247 -10.81 -10.07 27.56
CA THR A 247 -9.98 -10.61 28.64
C THR A 247 -8.60 -9.95 28.78
N GLY A 248 -8.30 -8.91 28.00
CA GLY A 248 -7.00 -8.22 28.01
C GLY A 248 -6.28 -8.17 26.65
N GLY A 249 -6.82 -8.79 25.61
CA GLY A 249 -6.11 -9.02 24.35
C GLY A 249 -5.15 -10.22 24.44
N LEU A 250 -4.23 -10.34 23.48
CA LEU A 250 -3.15 -11.33 23.51
C LEU A 250 -2.14 -11.01 24.61
N THR A 251 -1.74 -12.04 25.34
CA THR A 251 -0.67 -11.99 26.34
C THR A 251 0.54 -12.81 25.87
N ARG A 252 1.63 -12.77 26.63
CA ARG A 252 2.82 -13.60 26.36
C ARG A 252 2.55 -15.11 26.41
N ASN A 253 1.50 -15.54 27.11
CA ASN A 253 1.12 -16.95 27.18
C ASN A 253 0.44 -17.45 25.90
N ASP A 254 -0.06 -16.53 25.07
CA ASP A 254 -0.75 -16.81 23.81
C ASP A 254 0.20 -16.76 22.60
N TRP A 255 1.50 -16.49 22.81
CA TRP A 255 2.48 -16.43 21.73
C TRP A 255 2.76 -17.84 21.18
N PRO A 256 2.77 -18.04 19.85
CA PRO A 256 3.11 -19.32 19.24
C PRO A 256 4.48 -19.86 19.67
N ALA A 257 4.54 -21.17 19.89
CA ALA A 257 5.78 -21.85 20.26
C ALA A 257 6.86 -21.66 19.17
N GLY A 258 8.02 -21.16 19.58
CA GLY A 258 9.17 -20.92 18.70
C GLY A 258 9.36 -19.46 18.27
N PHE A 259 8.35 -18.60 18.41
CA PHE A 259 8.50 -17.16 18.11
C PHE A 259 9.47 -16.46 19.08
N GLN A 260 10.31 -15.58 18.53
CA GLN A 260 11.15 -14.64 19.26
C GLN A 260 10.95 -13.20 18.75
N PRO A 261 11.08 -12.15 19.59
CA PRO A 261 11.00 -10.77 19.12
C PRO A 261 12.04 -10.48 18.03
N GLY A 262 11.58 -10.03 16.86
CA GLY A 262 12.40 -9.88 15.65
C GLY A 262 12.16 -10.98 14.59
N ASP A 263 11.40 -12.03 14.92
CA ASP A 263 10.83 -12.95 13.94
C ASP A 263 9.58 -12.36 13.29
N ARG A 264 9.16 -12.96 12.16
CA ARG A 264 7.86 -12.70 11.54
C ARG A 264 6.75 -13.24 12.45
N HIS A 265 5.65 -12.49 12.59
CA HIS A 265 4.54 -12.87 13.47
C HIS A 265 3.88 -14.18 13.02
N LEU A 266 4.06 -15.22 13.82
CA LEU A 266 3.36 -16.50 13.68
C LEU A 266 1.89 -16.32 14.11
N ASP A 267 0.99 -17.11 13.55
CA ASP A 267 -0.45 -17.03 13.85
C ASP A 267 -0.78 -17.64 15.23
N PRO A 268 -1.26 -16.86 16.23
CA PRO A 268 -1.74 -17.38 17.52
C PRO A 268 -3.01 -18.24 17.42
N PHE A 269 -3.67 -18.22 16.25
CA PHE A 269 -4.96 -18.84 16.00
C PHE A 269 -4.89 -19.81 14.80
N ALA A 270 -3.72 -20.39 14.54
CA ALA A 270 -3.48 -21.32 13.41
C ALA A 270 -4.44 -22.53 13.38
N ASP A 271 -4.92 -22.97 14.56
CA ASP A 271 -5.86 -24.08 14.71
C ASP A 271 -7.35 -23.67 14.56
N ASP A 272 -7.68 -22.38 14.38
CA ASP A 272 -9.05 -21.93 14.16
C ASP A 272 -9.52 -22.29 12.74
N GLU A 273 -10.58 -23.10 12.63
CA GLU A 273 -11.28 -23.34 11.36
C GLU A 273 -12.33 -22.25 11.05
N PRO A 274 -12.66 -21.99 9.77
CA PRO A 274 -13.79 -21.13 9.42
C PRO A 274 -15.10 -21.75 9.94
N LEU A 275 -15.94 -20.93 10.58
CA LEU A 275 -17.29 -21.31 10.98
C LEU A 275 -18.20 -21.53 9.76
N TYR A 276 -18.02 -20.69 8.74
CA TYR A 276 -18.70 -20.74 7.44
C TYR A 276 -17.99 -19.81 6.46
N VAL A 277 -18.43 -19.84 5.20
CA VAL A 277 -17.96 -18.96 4.13
C VAL A 277 -19.15 -18.19 3.56
N ILE A 278 -19.02 -16.87 3.49
CA ILE A 278 -19.95 -16.01 2.77
C ILE A 278 -19.45 -15.89 1.32
N THR A 279 -20.31 -16.10 0.34
CA THR A 279 -20.02 -16.10 -1.10
C THR A 279 -21.03 -15.24 -1.86
N GLY A 280 -20.78 -15.00 -3.15
CA GLY A 280 -21.73 -14.29 -4.03
C GLY A 280 -23.14 -14.90 -4.09
N GLN A 281 -23.30 -16.17 -3.72
CA GLN A 281 -24.57 -16.88 -3.73
C GLN A 281 -25.37 -16.71 -2.42
N ASN A 282 -24.73 -16.46 -1.27
CA ASN A 282 -25.40 -16.38 0.05
C ASN A 282 -25.24 -15.05 0.79
N PHE A 283 -24.42 -14.08 0.33
CA PHE A 283 -24.14 -12.84 1.07
C PHE A 283 -25.38 -12.04 1.51
N ARG A 284 -26.51 -12.19 0.80
CA ARG A 284 -27.78 -11.54 1.15
C ARG A 284 -28.37 -12.02 2.48
N GLU A 285 -28.03 -13.24 2.92
CA GLU A 285 -28.38 -13.75 4.26
C GLU A 285 -27.61 -13.03 5.38
N TYR A 286 -26.54 -12.31 5.04
CA TYR A 286 -25.61 -11.65 5.96
C TYR A 286 -25.60 -10.12 5.81
N ALA A 287 -26.46 -9.56 4.95
CA ALA A 287 -26.41 -8.16 4.51
C ALA A 287 -26.40 -7.14 5.67
N ASP A 288 -27.16 -7.38 6.74
CA ASP A 288 -27.24 -6.51 7.93
C ASP A 288 -25.90 -6.38 8.68
N ARG A 289 -24.91 -7.24 8.38
CA ARG A 289 -23.57 -7.29 9.00
C ARG A 289 -22.45 -6.97 8.00
N LEU A 290 -22.79 -6.50 6.79
CA LEU A 290 -21.85 -6.14 5.73
C LEU A 290 -21.90 -4.63 5.42
N SER A 291 -20.80 -4.05 4.95
CA SER A 291 -20.79 -2.67 4.43
C SER A 291 -21.40 -2.61 3.02
N ALA A 292 -21.73 -1.41 2.53
CA ALA A 292 -22.16 -1.25 1.14
C ALA A 292 -21.03 -1.63 0.17
N GLY A 293 -19.78 -1.33 0.53
CA GLY A 293 -18.56 -1.76 -0.16
C GLY A 293 -18.43 -3.28 -0.24
N GLN A 294 -18.63 -3.99 0.87
CA GLN A 294 -18.57 -5.45 0.92
C GLN A 294 -19.69 -6.09 0.07
N ILE A 295 -20.93 -5.61 0.19
CA ILE A 295 -22.07 -6.05 -0.64
C ILE A 295 -21.76 -5.86 -2.13
N ALA A 296 -21.33 -4.68 -2.55
CA ALA A 296 -21.01 -4.41 -3.95
C ALA A 296 -19.79 -5.20 -4.45
N THR A 297 -18.87 -5.59 -3.57
CA THR A 297 -17.74 -6.48 -3.91
C THR A 297 -18.22 -7.90 -4.20
N PHE A 298 -19.15 -8.44 -3.40
CA PHE A 298 -19.85 -9.70 -3.71
C PHE A 298 -20.66 -9.63 -5.01
N GLU A 299 -21.38 -8.53 -5.25
CA GLU A 299 -22.18 -8.37 -6.48
C GLU A 299 -21.32 -8.22 -7.74
N ARG A 300 -20.12 -7.65 -7.62
CA ARG A 300 -19.16 -7.52 -8.72
C ARG A 300 -18.37 -8.81 -8.99
N TYR A 301 -18.06 -9.58 -7.94
CA TYR A 301 -17.17 -10.75 -8.01
C TYR A 301 -17.81 -12.03 -7.41
N PRO A 302 -19.05 -12.42 -7.81
CA PRO A 302 -19.81 -13.46 -7.12
C PRO A 302 -19.21 -14.87 -7.19
N GLU A 303 -18.34 -15.12 -8.17
CA GLU A 303 -17.68 -16.40 -8.41
C GLU A 303 -16.26 -16.49 -7.80
N THR A 304 -15.67 -15.37 -7.39
CA THR A 304 -14.25 -15.32 -6.96
C THR A 304 -14.05 -14.70 -5.59
N TYR A 305 -14.90 -13.77 -5.16
CA TYR A 305 -14.82 -13.15 -3.83
C TYR A 305 -15.64 -13.94 -2.81
N GLN A 306 -15.03 -14.16 -1.66
CA GLN A 306 -15.63 -14.87 -0.52
C GLN A 306 -15.08 -14.30 0.79
N MET A 307 -15.86 -14.36 1.86
CA MET A 307 -15.38 -14.08 3.21
C MET A 307 -15.38 -15.36 4.02
N ARG A 308 -14.19 -15.82 4.38
CA ARG A 308 -14.01 -16.91 5.36
C ARG A 308 -14.22 -16.32 6.75
N VAL A 309 -15.31 -16.69 7.41
CA VAL A 309 -15.66 -16.16 8.74
C VAL A 309 -15.20 -17.13 9.80
N TYR A 310 -14.38 -16.64 10.73
CA TYR A 310 -13.76 -17.41 11.81
C TYR A 310 -14.36 -17.05 13.18
N PRO A 311 -14.11 -17.84 14.23
CA PRO A 311 -14.41 -17.44 15.60
C PRO A 311 -13.80 -16.07 15.92
N THR A 312 -14.58 -15.20 16.57
CA THR A 312 -14.10 -13.90 17.02
C THR A 312 -13.11 -14.04 18.16
N ARG A 313 -11.94 -13.46 17.99
CA ARG A 313 -10.82 -13.42 18.94
C ARG A 313 -10.45 -11.94 19.15
N ARG A 314 -10.94 -11.33 20.24
CA ARG A 314 -10.64 -9.94 20.65
C ARG A 314 -9.19 -9.82 21.14
N SER A 315 -8.26 -9.92 20.18
CA SER A 315 -6.82 -10.11 20.39
C SER A 315 -6.05 -8.81 20.62
N ALA A 316 -6.64 -7.66 20.29
CA ALA A 316 -5.99 -6.36 20.43
C ALA A 316 -5.56 -6.09 21.88
N SER A 317 -4.28 -5.81 22.03
CA SER A 317 -3.56 -5.60 23.27
C SER A 317 -2.74 -4.32 23.17
N PHE A 318 -2.61 -3.58 24.28
CA PHE A 318 -1.77 -2.40 24.40
C PHE A 318 -0.98 -2.48 25.72
N PRO A 319 0.16 -1.76 25.87
CA PRO A 319 0.89 -1.74 27.13
C PRO A 319 0.04 -1.13 28.26
N GLN A 320 0.23 -1.59 29.50
CA GLN A 320 -0.57 -1.09 30.64
C GLN A 320 -0.51 0.44 30.78
N ARG A 321 0.65 1.07 30.51
CA ARG A 321 0.81 2.53 30.43
C ARG A 321 -0.24 3.20 29.53
N ILE A 322 -0.51 2.61 28.36
CA ILE A 322 -1.46 3.14 27.37
C ILE A 322 -2.90 2.98 27.87
N TYR A 323 -3.25 1.87 28.50
CA TYR A 323 -4.56 1.70 29.13
C TYR A 323 -4.78 2.70 30.28
N ASP A 324 -3.81 2.82 31.19
CA ASP A 324 -3.88 3.73 32.33
C ASP A 324 -3.99 5.19 31.87
N MET A 325 -3.24 5.58 30.83
CA MET A 325 -3.29 6.93 30.28
C MET A 325 -4.57 7.21 29.48
N THR A 326 -5.09 6.25 28.71
CA THR A 326 -6.41 6.39 28.06
C THR A 326 -7.52 6.66 29.09
N ILE A 327 -7.52 5.97 30.23
CA ILE A 327 -8.47 6.22 31.32
C ILE A 327 -8.32 7.63 31.91
N ARG A 328 -7.09 8.15 32.01
CA ARG A 328 -6.85 9.55 32.44
C ARG A 328 -7.34 10.56 31.41
N ASN A 329 -6.98 10.36 30.13
CA ASN A 329 -7.41 11.19 29.00
C ASN A 329 -8.94 11.31 28.93
N ALA A 330 -9.69 10.27 29.35
CA ALA A 330 -11.16 10.32 29.47
C ALA A 330 -11.70 11.47 30.34
N SER A 331 -10.90 12.00 31.25
CA SER A 331 -11.28 13.08 32.17
C SER A 331 -10.77 14.47 31.75
N THR A 332 -9.72 14.53 30.92
CA THR A 332 -9.00 15.78 30.60
C THR A 332 -9.12 16.15 29.12
N GLY A 333 -9.18 15.16 28.24
CA GLY A 333 -9.08 15.36 26.81
C GLY A 333 -10.25 16.15 26.23
N ARG A 334 -9.93 17.11 25.35
CA ARG A 334 -10.90 17.92 24.62
C ARG A 334 -10.47 18.19 23.18
N LEU A 335 -11.45 18.40 22.32
CA LEU A 335 -11.23 18.93 20.98
C LEU A 335 -10.87 20.42 21.04
N ILE A 336 -10.01 20.85 20.11
CA ILE A 336 -9.66 22.25 19.85
C ILE A 336 -9.75 22.54 18.35
N GLY A 337 -9.62 23.81 17.95
CA GLY A 337 -9.58 24.17 16.52
C GLY A 337 -10.82 23.74 15.73
N GLY A 338 -12.01 23.80 16.33
CA GLY A 338 -13.25 23.37 15.68
C GLY A 338 -13.36 21.87 15.39
N GLY A 339 -12.50 21.04 16.00
CA GLY A 339 -12.40 19.59 15.75
C GLY A 339 -11.09 19.18 15.08
N GLU A 340 -10.30 20.11 14.55
CA GLU A 340 -9.03 19.83 13.86
C GLU A 340 -7.82 19.60 14.79
N GLY A 341 -8.02 19.50 16.11
CA GLY A 341 -6.96 19.13 17.04
C GLY A 341 -7.48 18.64 18.38
N VAL A 342 -6.56 18.17 19.23
CA VAL A 342 -6.82 17.78 20.63
C VAL A 342 -5.90 18.53 21.59
N ALA A 343 -6.33 18.69 22.83
CA ALA A 343 -5.55 19.27 23.92
C ALA A 343 -5.77 18.47 25.22
N ASP A 344 -4.88 18.66 26.19
CA ASP A 344 -4.95 18.08 27.54
C ASP A 344 -4.99 16.53 27.53
N VAL A 345 -4.22 15.92 26.61
CA VAL A 345 -4.03 14.47 26.46
C VAL A 345 -2.56 14.11 26.37
N ALA A 346 -2.21 12.87 26.72
CA ALA A 346 -0.86 12.34 26.61
C ALA A 346 -0.86 10.89 26.10
N GLU A 347 0.21 10.51 25.39
CA GLU A 347 0.69 9.15 25.08
C GLU A 347 -0.21 8.13 24.36
N ALA A 348 -1.53 8.27 24.48
CA ALA A 348 -2.52 7.21 24.33
C ALA A 348 -3.81 7.74 23.69
N PHE A 349 -4.88 6.94 23.71
CA PHE A 349 -6.13 7.31 23.05
C PHE A 349 -6.79 8.49 23.78
N PRO A 350 -7.20 9.56 23.08
CA PRO A 350 -7.72 10.77 23.71
C PRO A 350 -9.13 10.61 24.27
N PHE A 351 -10.00 9.80 23.66
CA PHE A 351 -11.44 9.81 23.91
C PHE A 351 -12.05 8.40 24.02
N PRO A 352 -11.77 7.61 25.08
CA PRO A 352 -12.37 6.27 25.24
C PRO A 352 -13.91 6.30 25.35
N LEU A 353 -14.48 7.42 25.80
CA LEU A 353 -15.91 7.71 25.72
C LEU A 353 -16.15 8.79 24.64
N PRO A 354 -16.21 8.42 23.34
CA PRO A 354 -16.40 9.37 22.25
C PRO A 354 -17.83 9.92 22.29
N GLN A 355 -17.96 11.25 22.21
CA GLN A 355 -19.23 11.99 22.25
C GLN A 355 -19.68 12.43 20.86
N ASN A 356 -18.79 12.40 19.87
CA ASN A 356 -19.06 12.79 18.48
C ASN A 356 -18.03 12.16 17.51
N ALA A 357 -18.27 12.28 16.21
CA ALA A 357 -17.46 11.64 15.18
C ALA A 357 -16.00 12.13 15.15
N TYR A 358 -15.73 13.42 15.39
CA TYR A 358 -14.37 13.96 15.41
C TYR A 358 -13.52 13.29 16.51
N GLU A 359 -14.11 12.92 17.64
CA GLU A 359 -13.41 12.19 18.70
C GLU A 359 -13.06 10.74 18.28
N LEU A 360 -13.92 10.04 17.54
CA LEU A 360 -13.59 8.73 16.94
C LEU A 360 -12.45 8.84 15.92
N MET A 361 -12.51 9.86 15.05
CA MET A 361 -11.44 10.15 14.09
C MET A 361 -10.11 10.46 14.79
N TRP A 362 -10.15 11.18 15.92
CA TRP A 362 -8.96 11.47 16.73
C TRP A 362 -8.39 10.23 17.44
N ASN A 363 -9.25 9.35 17.97
CA ASN A 363 -8.81 8.05 18.48
C ASN A 363 -8.08 7.24 17.39
N HIS A 364 -8.58 7.26 16.15
CA HIS A 364 -7.92 6.58 15.04
C HIS A 364 -6.55 7.20 14.69
N LYS A 365 -6.48 8.53 14.60
CA LYS A 365 -5.24 9.26 14.25
C LYS A 365 -4.16 9.12 15.33
N LEU A 366 -4.57 9.04 16.60
CA LEU A 366 -3.70 8.91 17.78
C LEU A 366 -3.66 7.50 18.39
N LYS A 367 -4.09 6.47 17.66
CA LYS A 367 -3.97 5.09 18.11
C LYS A 367 -2.49 4.74 18.31
N TYR A 368 -2.17 4.07 19.41
CA TYR A 368 -0.80 3.70 19.76
C TYR A 368 -0.17 2.80 18.68
N LYS A 369 1.04 3.16 18.24
CA LYS A 369 1.82 2.47 17.17
C LYS A 369 3.28 2.20 17.58
N GLY A 370 3.59 2.30 18.87
CA GLY A 370 4.97 2.49 19.34
C GLY A 370 5.51 3.90 19.05
N THR A 371 6.73 4.20 19.49
CA THR A 371 7.36 5.52 19.29
C THR A 371 7.88 5.74 17.86
N GLY A 372 8.04 4.67 17.09
CA GLY A 372 8.50 4.73 15.71
C GLY A 372 9.36 3.56 15.30
N GLY A 373 9.72 3.53 14.01
CA GLY A 373 10.63 2.55 13.45
C GLY A 373 10.63 2.50 11.93
N VAL A 374 11.21 1.45 11.39
CA VAL A 374 11.34 1.19 9.95
C VAL A 374 10.41 0.04 9.57
N ARG A 375 9.63 0.22 8.50
CA ARG A 375 8.77 -0.81 7.89
C ARG A 375 8.89 -0.84 6.38
N TYR A 376 8.45 -1.93 5.76
CA TYR A 376 8.16 -1.96 4.33
C TYR A 376 6.66 -1.82 4.09
N SER A 377 6.28 -1.05 3.07
CA SER A 377 4.90 -0.68 2.75
C SER A 377 4.65 -0.90 1.25
N ASN A 378 5.17 -2.03 0.75
CA ASN A 378 5.19 -2.35 -0.66
C ASN A 378 3.79 -2.35 -1.25
N GLN A 379 3.67 -1.86 -2.49
CA GLN A 379 2.39 -1.60 -3.13
C GLN A 379 2.27 -2.29 -4.49
N ALA A 380 1.11 -2.88 -4.73
CA ALA A 380 0.73 -3.47 -6.01
C ALA A 380 -0.60 -2.87 -6.48
N ALA A 381 -0.63 -2.41 -7.73
CA ALA A 381 -1.79 -1.80 -8.38
C ALA A 381 -2.20 -2.60 -9.63
N PRO A 382 -2.70 -3.85 -9.47
CA PRO A 382 -3.00 -4.73 -10.60
C PRO A 382 -3.90 -4.12 -11.67
N THR A 383 -3.70 -4.57 -12.91
CA THR A 383 -4.69 -4.39 -13.97
C THR A 383 -5.95 -5.21 -13.64
N ALA A 384 -7.06 -4.94 -14.32
CA ALA A 384 -8.29 -5.75 -14.18
C ALA A 384 -8.11 -7.25 -14.54
N ARG A 385 -6.97 -7.64 -15.13
CA ARG A 385 -6.59 -9.05 -15.39
C ARG A 385 -5.58 -9.61 -14.38
N GLY A 386 -5.29 -8.89 -13.30
CA GLY A 386 -4.38 -9.32 -12.24
C GLY A 386 -2.88 -9.11 -12.48
N SER A 387 -2.44 -8.63 -13.66
CA SER A 387 -1.01 -8.33 -13.86
C SER A 387 -0.60 -7.06 -13.10
N PHE A 388 0.51 -7.12 -12.38
CA PHE A 388 1.04 -5.99 -11.59
C PHE A 388 2.57 -5.89 -11.69
N GLN A 389 3.11 -4.77 -11.20
CA GLN A 389 4.52 -4.62 -10.84
C GLN A 389 4.57 -4.17 -9.38
N LEU A 390 5.34 -4.86 -8.55
CA LEU A 390 5.52 -4.48 -7.15
C LEU A 390 6.36 -3.20 -7.06
N VAL A 391 5.87 -2.20 -6.33
CA VAL A 391 6.62 -1.02 -5.93
C VAL A 391 7.11 -1.23 -4.51
N ARG A 392 8.43 -1.32 -4.33
CA ARG A 392 9.05 -1.51 -3.02
C ARG A 392 9.22 -0.17 -2.32
N LEU A 393 8.65 -0.05 -1.13
CA LEU A 393 8.56 1.21 -0.38
C LEU A 393 9.08 1.00 1.03
N ARG A 394 10.18 1.68 1.37
CA ARG A 394 10.74 1.70 2.72
C ARG A 394 10.23 2.94 3.45
N GLU A 395 9.66 2.76 4.62
CA GLU A 395 9.10 3.83 5.44
C GLU A 395 9.83 3.92 6.79
N GLU A 396 10.02 5.15 7.29
CA GLU A 396 10.43 5.42 8.67
C GLU A 396 9.37 6.32 9.32
N LEU A 397 8.87 5.90 10.49
CA LEU A 397 7.93 6.66 11.31
C LEU A 397 8.59 7.05 12.63
N LEU A 398 8.36 8.27 13.11
CA LEU A 398 8.71 8.72 14.47
C LEU A 398 7.55 9.55 15.01
N GLY A 399 6.78 8.98 15.94
CA GLY A 399 5.65 9.65 16.59
C GLY A 399 6.07 10.22 17.94
N LEU A 400 6.16 11.55 18.04
CA LEU A 400 6.59 12.22 19.28
C LEU A 400 5.59 12.01 20.42
N TYR A 401 4.31 11.94 20.08
CA TYR A 401 3.22 11.76 21.04
C TYR A 401 3.30 10.44 21.82
N TYR A 402 3.82 9.36 21.24
CA TYR A 402 3.83 8.02 21.87
C TYR A 402 5.02 7.80 22.83
N ILE A 403 5.96 8.75 22.88
CA ILE A 403 7.13 8.72 23.78
C ILE A 403 6.64 8.76 25.23
N GLU A 404 7.19 7.88 26.07
CA GLU A 404 6.84 7.82 27.49
C GLU A 404 7.22 9.10 28.22
N GLY A 405 6.26 9.70 28.94
CA GLY A 405 6.37 11.00 29.59
C GLY A 405 6.00 12.20 28.71
N SER A 406 5.68 12.00 27.43
CA SER A 406 5.38 13.08 26.47
C SER A 406 3.93 13.52 26.54
N THR A 407 3.68 14.82 26.74
CA THR A 407 2.34 15.40 26.55
C THR A 407 2.11 15.78 25.09
N ILE A 408 0.89 16.18 24.76
CA ILE A 408 0.58 16.68 23.43
C ILE A 408 1.32 18.01 23.11
N GLU A 409 1.61 18.83 24.12
CA GLU A 409 2.37 20.08 24.00
C GLU A 409 3.85 19.84 23.65
N ASP A 410 4.47 18.80 24.21
CA ASP A 410 5.87 18.42 23.93
C ASP A 410 6.12 18.08 22.46
N THR A 411 5.06 17.72 21.71
CA THR A 411 5.13 17.49 20.26
C THR A 411 5.43 18.75 19.45
N ASN A 412 5.24 19.95 20.04
CA ASN A 412 5.33 21.25 19.37
C ASN A 412 4.52 21.28 18.06
N ASN A 413 3.27 20.78 18.14
CA ASN A 413 2.32 20.58 17.05
C ASN A 413 2.79 19.60 15.94
N ILE A 414 3.88 18.85 16.11
CA ILE A 414 4.32 17.79 15.17
C ILE A 414 4.01 16.42 15.78
N LEU A 415 2.86 15.86 15.41
CA LEU A 415 2.43 14.54 15.85
C LEU A 415 3.42 13.45 15.43
N LEU A 416 3.81 13.43 14.15
CA LEU A 416 4.59 12.35 13.56
C LEU A 416 5.47 12.82 12.41
N TYR A 417 6.73 12.38 12.41
CA TYR A 417 7.58 12.42 11.23
C TYR A 417 7.38 11.15 10.40
N PHE A 418 7.13 11.33 9.11
CA PHE A 418 7.01 10.25 8.13
C PHE A 418 8.04 10.46 7.02
N PHE A 419 8.87 9.45 6.80
CA PHE A 419 9.80 9.36 5.67
C PHE A 419 9.43 8.13 4.85
N GLN A 420 9.38 8.26 3.53
CA GLN A 420 9.08 7.18 2.61
C GLN A 420 10.01 7.27 1.39
N GLU A 421 10.66 6.17 1.04
CA GLU A 421 11.56 6.05 -0.09
C GLU A 421 11.11 4.92 -1.01
N VAL A 422 11.04 5.21 -2.32
CA VAL A 422 10.83 4.17 -3.33
C VAL A 422 12.17 3.50 -3.61
N GLU A 423 12.28 2.20 -3.32
CA GLU A 423 13.51 1.43 -3.61
C GLU A 423 13.45 0.77 -5.00
N SER A 424 12.25 0.36 -5.45
CA SER A 424 12.05 -0.23 -6.78
C SER A 424 10.60 0.00 -7.26
N PRO A 425 10.31 -0.07 -8.58
CA PRO A 425 11.21 -0.36 -9.71
C PRO A 425 12.14 0.80 -10.05
N ALA A 426 13.21 0.53 -10.81
CA ALA A 426 14.28 1.50 -11.14
C ALA A 426 13.80 2.83 -11.76
N ARG A 427 12.63 2.85 -12.43
CA ARG A 427 12.03 4.09 -12.98
C ARG A 427 11.54 5.05 -11.88
N LEU A 428 11.20 4.52 -10.71
CA LEU A 428 10.68 5.26 -9.56
C LEU A 428 11.66 5.29 -8.38
N ALA A 429 12.69 4.44 -8.39
CA ALA A 429 13.68 4.32 -7.32
C ALA A 429 14.37 5.65 -6.97
N GLY A 430 14.60 5.90 -5.68
CA GLY A 430 15.22 7.12 -5.15
C GLY A 430 14.31 8.34 -5.11
N ASN A 431 13.01 8.22 -5.43
CA ASN A 431 12.03 9.23 -5.05
C ASN A 431 11.76 9.12 -3.56
N ILE A 432 11.81 10.25 -2.85
CA ILE A 432 11.63 10.29 -1.39
C ILE A 432 10.56 11.32 -1.03
N LEU A 433 9.64 10.94 -0.16
CA LEU A 433 8.67 11.80 0.50
C LEU A 433 9.06 11.97 1.97
N LEU A 434 9.04 13.22 2.46
CA LEU A 434 9.15 13.58 3.86
C LEU A 434 7.90 14.38 4.24
N VAL A 435 7.21 13.97 5.31
CA VAL A 435 6.08 14.69 5.90
C VAL A 435 6.35 14.91 7.39
N HIS A 436 6.10 16.12 7.88
CA HIS A 436 5.85 16.37 9.29
C HIS A 436 4.34 16.52 9.42
N GLU A 437 3.73 15.53 10.07
CA GLU A 437 2.31 15.52 10.32
C GLU A 437 2.01 16.45 11.47
N SER A 438 1.27 17.52 11.18
CA SER A 438 0.83 18.47 12.19
C SER A 438 -0.36 17.89 12.94
N LEU A 439 -0.40 18.09 14.26
CA LEU A 439 -1.54 17.70 15.07
C LEU A 439 -2.75 18.57 14.70
N ASN A 440 -2.62 19.88 14.90
CA ASN A 440 -3.60 20.89 14.51
C ASN A 440 -3.19 21.52 13.18
N GLN A 441 -3.83 21.06 12.09
CA GLN A 441 -3.53 21.54 10.74
C GLN A 441 -4.04 22.95 10.45
N ILE A 442 -4.98 23.50 11.26
CA ILE A 442 -5.39 24.91 11.17
C ILE A 442 -4.27 25.82 11.71
N GLU A 443 -3.63 25.43 12.81
CA GLU A 443 -2.54 26.20 13.42
C GLU A 443 -1.24 26.10 12.61
N THR A 444 -0.89 24.91 12.14
CA THR A 444 0.26 24.71 11.24
C THR A 444 -0.13 23.70 10.16
N PRO A 445 -0.26 24.13 8.89
CA PRO A 445 -0.56 23.20 7.81
C PRO A 445 0.49 22.10 7.67
N ARG A 446 0.06 20.89 7.28
CA ARG A 446 0.92 19.73 7.03
C ARG A 446 2.15 20.12 6.22
N GLN A 447 3.32 19.72 6.71
CA GLN A 447 4.58 20.10 6.10
C GLN A 447 5.18 18.95 5.30
N ALA A 448 5.09 19.01 3.97
CA ALA A 448 5.63 17.97 3.10
C ALA A 448 6.73 18.48 2.15
N TRP A 449 7.64 17.57 1.80
CA TRP A 449 8.71 17.75 0.82
C TRP A 449 8.93 16.50 0.00
N ILE A 450 9.24 16.67 -1.28
CA ILE A 450 9.61 15.59 -2.20
C ILE A 450 11.04 15.80 -2.69
N TYR A 451 11.82 14.72 -2.71
CA TYR A 451 13.06 14.60 -3.46
C TYR A 451 12.82 13.77 -4.72
N ASN A 452 13.22 14.30 -5.88
CA ASN A 452 13.23 13.55 -7.13
C ASN A 452 14.69 13.36 -7.61
N PRO A 453 15.13 12.12 -7.86
CA PRO A 453 16.54 11.81 -8.14
C PRO A 453 16.98 12.32 -9.53
N GLY A 454 16.07 12.39 -10.50
CA GLY A 454 16.34 12.96 -11.83
C GLY A 454 16.61 14.47 -11.78
N GLN A 455 15.99 15.18 -10.85
CA GLN A 455 16.22 16.63 -10.64
C GLN A 455 17.27 16.94 -9.57
N ARG A 456 17.64 15.96 -8.73
CA ARG A 456 18.54 16.10 -7.57
C ARG A 456 18.20 17.27 -6.64
N ARG A 457 16.91 17.57 -6.48
CA ARG A 457 16.39 18.70 -5.71
C ARG A 457 15.28 18.26 -4.76
N VAL A 458 15.35 18.78 -3.54
CA VAL A 458 14.23 18.78 -2.59
C VAL A 458 13.34 19.99 -2.85
N ARG A 459 12.03 19.78 -2.96
CA ARG A 459 11.01 20.84 -3.10
C ARG A 459 9.97 20.68 -1.99
N ARG A 460 9.36 21.79 -1.53
CA ARG A 460 8.11 21.74 -0.75
C ARG A 460 7.00 21.12 -1.62
N ALA A 461 6.13 20.33 -1.00
CA ALA A 461 5.06 19.61 -1.69
C ALA A 461 3.72 19.78 -0.93
N PRO A 462 3.13 21.01 -0.89
CA PRO A 462 1.89 21.27 -0.14
C PRO A 462 0.70 20.42 -0.62
N ASN A 463 0.76 19.91 -1.85
CA ASN A 463 -0.26 19.03 -2.42
C ASN A 463 -0.23 17.59 -1.86
N VAL A 464 0.64 17.24 -0.91
CA VAL A 464 0.61 15.92 -0.23
C VAL A 464 -0.46 15.93 0.87
N ALA A 465 -1.70 16.18 0.47
CA ALA A 465 -2.88 16.32 1.32
C ALA A 465 -4.15 15.98 0.53
N TYR A 466 -5.21 15.60 1.26
CA TYR A 466 -6.54 15.33 0.71
C TYR A 466 -6.51 14.32 -0.47
N ASP A 467 -7.30 14.59 -1.51
CA ASP A 467 -7.56 13.79 -2.69
C ASP A 467 -6.43 13.74 -3.73
N ASN A 468 -5.29 14.40 -3.48
CA ASN A 468 -4.13 14.26 -4.36
C ASN A 468 -3.64 12.79 -4.37
N PRO A 469 -3.22 12.23 -5.52
CA PRO A 469 -2.75 10.84 -5.59
C PRO A 469 -1.61 10.53 -4.62
N GLY A 470 -1.68 9.36 -3.98
CA GLY A 470 -0.62 8.86 -3.10
C GLY A 470 0.64 8.45 -3.87
N THR A 471 1.80 8.43 -3.20
CA THR A 471 3.08 7.97 -3.78
C THR A 471 2.92 6.63 -4.49
N ALA A 472 3.29 6.59 -5.77
CA ALA A 472 3.27 5.39 -6.63
C ALA A 472 1.93 4.62 -6.67
N SER A 473 0.81 5.28 -6.38
CA SER A 473 -0.51 4.66 -6.24
C SER A 473 -1.27 4.37 -7.54
N ASP A 474 -0.74 4.80 -8.69
CA ASP A 474 -1.44 4.82 -9.99
C ASP A 474 -2.82 5.49 -9.96
N GLY A 475 -3.02 6.44 -9.03
CA GLY A 475 -4.28 7.17 -8.82
C GLY A 475 -5.38 6.37 -8.09
N LEU A 476 -5.12 5.13 -7.68
CA LEU A 476 -6.12 4.25 -7.06
C LEU A 476 -6.32 4.50 -5.55
N ARG A 477 -5.45 5.30 -4.91
CA ARG A 477 -5.65 5.86 -3.57
C ARG A 477 -5.11 7.29 -3.48
N THR A 478 -5.68 8.07 -2.60
CA THR A 478 -5.29 9.46 -2.29
C THR A 478 -4.22 9.49 -1.19
N ASN A 479 -3.73 10.69 -0.86
CA ASN A 479 -2.80 10.87 0.26
C ASN A 479 -3.49 10.68 1.61
N ASP A 480 -4.71 11.18 1.77
CA ASP A 480 -5.47 11.08 3.03
C ASP A 480 -5.95 9.66 3.36
N MET A 481 -5.93 8.71 2.41
CA MET A 481 -6.28 7.29 2.60
C MET A 481 -5.18 6.40 3.22
N THR A 482 -3.95 6.90 3.43
CA THR A 482 -2.87 6.08 4.03
C THR A 482 -3.19 5.79 5.50
N ASP A 483 -3.06 4.52 5.95
CA ASP A 483 -3.58 4.05 7.26
C ASP A 483 -5.10 4.19 7.36
N MET A 484 -5.80 4.02 6.24
CA MET A 484 -7.25 4.24 6.02
C MET A 484 -7.71 5.70 6.15
N PHE A 485 -7.27 6.45 7.17
CA PHE A 485 -7.42 7.90 7.21
C PHE A 485 -6.31 8.62 7.98
N ASN A 486 -5.71 9.63 7.37
CA ASN A 486 -4.75 10.54 8.02
C ASN A 486 -5.03 12.04 7.79
N GLY A 487 -6.08 12.42 7.06
CA GLY A 487 -6.31 13.79 6.61
C GLY A 487 -6.65 14.81 7.71
N ALA A 488 -6.71 16.08 7.30
CA ALA A 488 -7.55 17.07 7.99
C ALA A 488 -9.03 16.73 7.77
N MET A 489 -9.87 17.07 8.73
CA MET A 489 -11.32 16.83 8.72
C MET A 489 -12.12 18.06 8.27
N ASP A 490 -11.43 19.18 8.08
CA ASP A 490 -11.94 20.55 7.84
C ASP A 490 -12.90 20.66 6.65
N ARG A 491 -12.69 19.86 5.60
CA ARG A 491 -13.52 19.86 4.39
C ARG A 491 -14.87 19.15 4.53
N PHE A 492 -15.10 18.40 5.60
CA PHE A 492 -16.25 17.50 5.74
C PHE A 492 -17.09 17.86 6.97
N THR A 493 -18.37 17.50 6.95
CA THR A 493 -19.16 17.24 8.17
C THR A 493 -19.02 15.77 8.54
N TRP A 494 -19.10 15.45 9.83
CA TRP A 494 -18.85 14.11 10.36
C TRP A 494 -19.91 13.77 11.40
N GLU A 495 -20.54 12.60 11.28
CA GLU A 495 -21.65 12.16 12.12
C GLU A 495 -21.49 10.68 12.52
N ILE A 496 -21.75 10.35 13.79
CA ILE A 496 -21.86 8.94 14.21
C ILE A 496 -23.28 8.50 13.87
N VAL A 497 -23.42 7.61 12.89
CA VAL A 497 -24.73 7.21 12.35
C VAL A 497 -25.24 5.89 12.93
N ASP A 498 -24.35 5.03 13.42
CA ASP A 498 -24.70 3.70 13.94
C ASP A 498 -23.57 3.11 14.82
N LYS A 499 -23.91 2.12 15.64
CA LYS A 499 -22.97 1.23 16.33
C LYS A 499 -23.53 -0.19 16.35
N ARG A 500 -22.94 -1.10 15.56
CA ARG A 500 -23.51 -2.42 15.26
C ARG A 500 -22.47 -3.52 15.15
N GLU A 501 -22.91 -4.77 15.04
CA GLU A 501 -22.03 -5.92 14.77
C GLU A 501 -21.82 -6.09 13.25
N MET A 502 -20.56 -6.20 12.79
CA MET A 502 -20.21 -6.37 11.38
C MET A 502 -19.04 -7.35 11.18
N TYR A 503 -18.96 -7.95 9.98
CA TYR A 503 -17.80 -8.76 9.60
C TYR A 503 -16.67 -7.85 9.11
N ILE A 504 -15.57 -7.81 9.84
CA ILE A 504 -14.37 -7.05 9.49
C ILE A 504 -13.16 -7.96 9.34
N PRO A 505 -12.16 -7.57 8.53
CA PRO A 505 -10.87 -8.25 8.53
C PRO A 505 -10.20 -8.12 9.90
N TYR A 506 -9.72 -9.22 10.46
CA TYR A 506 -9.13 -9.23 11.81
C TYR A 506 -8.24 -10.48 12.02
N ASN A 507 -7.16 -10.36 12.78
CA ASN A 507 -6.14 -11.43 12.98
C ASN A 507 -5.64 -12.04 11.66
N SER A 508 -5.30 -11.19 10.70
CA SER A 508 -4.86 -11.56 9.36
C SER A 508 -3.40 -12.06 9.32
N TYR A 509 -3.00 -12.95 10.26
CA TYR A 509 -1.64 -13.48 10.35
C TYR A 509 -1.28 -14.36 9.14
N ARG A 510 -2.24 -15.10 8.58
CA ARG A 510 -2.02 -15.95 7.40
C ARG A 510 -1.56 -15.15 6.17
N ILE A 511 -2.17 -14.01 5.88
CA ILE A 511 -1.78 -13.14 4.76
C ILE A 511 -0.52 -12.29 5.09
N HIS A 512 -0.20 -12.11 6.37
CA HIS A 512 1.04 -11.47 6.86
C HIS A 512 2.28 -12.40 6.80
N SER A 513 2.07 -13.73 6.75
CA SER A 513 3.15 -14.71 6.86
C SER A 513 4.23 -14.55 5.78
N GLY A 514 5.49 -14.76 6.16
CA GLY A 514 6.62 -14.82 5.24
C GLY A 514 6.65 -16.07 4.35
N ASP A 515 5.81 -17.07 4.65
CA ASP A 515 5.63 -18.27 3.81
C ASP A 515 4.79 -18.02 2.54
N VAL A 516 4.17 -16.84 2.42
CA VAL A 516 3.27 -16.48 1.33
C VAL A 516 3.98 -15.56 0.32
N ALA A 517 3.90 -15.89 -0.97
CA ALA A 517 4.38 -15.03 -2.04
C ALA A 517 3.41 -13.88 -2.33
N VAL A 518 3.90 -12.71 -2.75
CA VAL A 518 3.03 -11.57 -3.13
C VAL A 518 2.13 -11.93 -4.30
N GLU A 519 2.65 -12.74 -5.23
CA GLU A 519 1.92 -13.28 -6.38
C GLU A 519 0.75 -14.20 -5.98
N ASP A 520 0.82 -14.84 -4.80
CA ASP A 520 -0.28 -15.65 -4.25
C ASP A 520 -1.31 -14.79 -3.50
N ILE A 521 -0.97 -13.54 -3.14
CA ILE A 521 -1.87 -12.56 -2.49
C ILE A 521 -2.66 -11.77 -3.53
N VAL A 522 -1.99 -11.28 -4.57
CA VAL A 522 -2.55 -10.30 -5.52
C VAL A 522 -3.27 -11.00 -6.68
N GLN A 523 -4.58 -11.17 -6.56
CA GLN A 523 -5.46 -11.74 -7.60
C GLN A 523 -6.12 -10.64 -8.46
N PRO A 524 -6.80 -10.97 -9.58
CA PRO A 524 -7.65 -10.02 -10.28
C PRO A 524 -8.81 -9.53 -9.41
N GLY A 525 -9.11 -8.22 -9.41
CA GLY A 525 -10.28 -7.64 -8.76
C GLY A 525 -10.21 -7.45 -7.24
N HIS A 526 -9.66 -8.42 -6.50
CA HIS A 526 -9.51 -8.40 -5.03
C HIS A 526 -8.28 -9.20 -4.57
N LEU A 527 -7.96 -9.15 -3.26
CA LEU A 527 -6.95 -10.02 -2.63
C LEU A 527 -7.41 -11.49 -2.64
N ASN A 528 -6.46 -12.43 -2.58
CA ASN A 528 -6.76 -13.87 -2.49
C ASN A 528 -7.60 -14.22 -1.24
N PRO A 529 -8.88 -14.59 -1.40
CA PRO A 529 -9.77 -14.78 -0.27
C PRO A 529 -9.42 -15.99 0.61
N GLU A 530 -8.64 -16.95 0.09
CA GLU A 530 -8.17 -18.09 0.89
C GLU A 530 -7.22 -17.66 2.03
N LEU A 531 -6.55 -16.52 1.89
CA LEU A 531 -5.60 -15.97 2.87
C LEU A 531 -6.25 -14.99 3.84
N THR A 532 -7.41 -14.44 3.48
CA THR A 532 -8.13 -13.46 4.31
C THR A 532 -8.89 -14.11 5.47
N ARG A 533 -9.01 -13.38 6.60
CA ARG A 533 -9.74 -13.79 7.80
C ARG A 533 -10.70 -12.68 8.21
N TYR A 534 -12.00 -13.00 8.22
CA TYR A 534 -13.04 -12.10 8.73
C TYR A 534 -13.59 -12.62 10.05
N GLN A 535 -13.94 -11.71 10.95
CA GLN A 535 -14.53 -12.01 12.27
C GLN A 535 -15.67 -11.04 12.55
N LEU A 536 -16.64 -11.45 13.38
CA LEU A 536 -17.74 -10.58 13.78
C LEU A 536 -17.27 -9.68 14.93
N HIS A 537 -17.27 -8.37 14.72
CA HIS A 537 -16.87 -7.37 15.71
C HIS A 537 -17.95 -6.31 15.88
N ARG A 538 -17.97 -5.63 17.03
CA ARG A 538 -18.73 -4.39 17.18
C ARG A 538 -17.96 -3.27 16.50
N VAL A 539 -18.64 -2.45 15.73
CA VAL A 539 -18.06 -1.30 15.03
C VAL A 539 -18.89 -0.05 15.23
N TRP A 540 -18.19 1.09 15.29
CA TRP A 540 -18.81 2.41 15.12
C TRP A 540 -18.90 2.73 13.64
N VAL A 541 -20.00 3.33 13.20
CA VAL A 541 -20.20 3.80 11.83
C VAL A 541 -20.24 5.32 11.82
N VAL A 542 -19.34 5.93 11.05
CA VAL A 542 -19.27 7.39 10.86
C VAL A 542 -19.49 7.70 9.39
N ASP A 543 -20.42 8.59 9.08
CA ASP A 543 -20.60 9.12 7.73
C ASP A 543 -19.99 10.51 7.63
N ALA A 544 -19.34 10.79 6.49
CA ALA A 544 -18.64 12.03 6.23
C ALA A 544 -19.09 12.64 4.90
N HIS A 545 -19.63 13.85 4.94
CA HIS A 545 -20.14 14.57 3.76
C HIS A 545 -19.29 15.81 3.48
N LEU A 546 -18.85 15.98 2.24
CA LEU A 546 -18.08 17.13 1.79
C LEU A 546 -18.93 18.41 1.91
N ARG A 547 -18.38 19.45 2.53
CA ARG A 547 -19.09 20.73 2.64
C ARG A 547 -19.14 21.45 1.28
N PRO A 548 -20.22 22.19 0.95
CA PRO A 548 -20.45 22.72 -0.41
C PRO A 548 -19.34 23.62 -0.98
N GLU A 549 -18.55 24.26 -0.11
CA GLU A 549 -17.47 25.18 -0.46
C GLU A 549 -16.17 24.47 -0.89
N PHE A 550 -16.03 23.16 -0.63
CA PHE A 550 -14.83 22.39 -0.92
C PHE A 550 -14.98 21.45 -2.12
N ARG A 551 -13.83 20.91 -2.56
CA ARG A 551 -13.74 19.84 -3.56
C ARG A 551 -12.99 18.65 -2.97
N HIS A 552 -13.47 17.46 -3.33
CA HIS A 552 -12.81 16.18 -3.05
C HIS A 552 -13.32 15.14 -4.06
N ILE A 553 -12.45 14.27 -4.59
CA ILE A 553 -12.90 13.21 -5.52
C ILE A 553 -13.89 12.21 -4.87
N ASN A 554 -13.83 12.06 -3.55
CA ASN A 554 -14.80 11.29 -2.76
C ASN A 554 -15.62 12.26 -1.88
N PRO A 555 -16.76 12.78 -2.37
CA PRO A 555 -17.56 13.76 -1.66
C PRO A 555 -18.40 13.17 -0.51
N ARG A 556 -18.55 11.84 -0.45
CA ARG A 556 -19.10 11.13 0.71
C ARG A 556 -18.27 9.89 1.01
N ARG A 557 -18.07 9.59 2.30
CA ARG A 557 -17.36 8.40 2.78
C ARG A 557 -17.98 7.88 4.08
N THR A 558 -18.26 6.57 4.14
CA THR A 558 -18.67 5.89 5.37
C THR A 558 -17.51 5.11 5.94
N PHE A 559 -17.14 5.37 7.19
CA PHE A 559 -16.01 4.78 7.90
C PHE A 559 -16.50 3.84 9.00
N TYR A 560 -15.86 2.68 9.13
CA TYR A 560 -16.23 1.64 10.11
C TYR A 560 -15.05 1.36 11.05
N PHE A 561 -15.21 1.67 12.35
CA PHE A 561 -14.16 1.58 13.37
C PHE A 561 -14.39 0.37 14.27
N ASP A 562 -13.41 -0.51 14.42
CA ASP A 562 -13.46 -1.56 15.45
C ASP A 562 -13.56 -0.96 16.87
N GLU A 563 -14.51 -1.46 17.67
CA GLU A 563 -14.84 -0.89 18.99
C GLU A 563 -13.66 -0.93 19.97
N ASP A 564 -12.79 -1.96 19.89
CA ASP A 564 -11.70 -2.18 20.83
C ASP A 564 -10.42 -1.38 20.51
N THR A 565 -10.29 -0.84 19.29
CA THR A 565 -9.02 -0.31 18.78
C THR A 565 -9.12 1.04 18.08
N TYR A 566 -10.32 1.44 17.67
CA TYR A 566 -10.56 2.59 16.78
C TYR A 566 -9.78 2.52 15.46
N GLN A 567 -9.28 1.35 15.05
CA GLN A 567 -8.83 1.14 13.68
C GLN A 567 -10.04 1.21 12.75
N ILE A 568 -9.97 2.06 11.73
CA ILE A 568 -10.88 2.00 10.60
C ILE A 568 -10.59 0.68 9.87
N ALA A 569 -11.53 -0.25 9.94
CA ALA A 569 -11.41 -1.57 9.33
C ALA A 569 -11.98 -1.59 7.90
N LEU A 570 -13.02 -0.78 7.63
CA LEU A 570 -13.64 -0.65 6.31
C LEU A 570 -13.89 0.84 5.98
N ILE A 571 -13.88 1.18 4.69
CA ILE A 571 -14.41 2.46 4.17
C ILE A 571 -15.20 2.23 2.88
N ASP A 572 -16.42 2.74 2.83
CA ASP A 572 -17.22 2.85 1.62
C ASP A 572 -17.07 4.27 1.04
N HIS A 573 -16.55 4.39 -0.18
CA HIS A 573 -16.30 5.69 -0.84
C HIS A 573 -17.26 5.90 -2.00
N TYR A 574 -17.94 7.04 -2.01
CA TYR A 574 -18.88 7.41 -3.07
C TYR A 574 -18.27 8.43 -4.03
N ASP A 575 -18.81 8.55 -5.24
CA ASP A 575 -18.43 9.56 -6.24
C ASP A 575 -19.42 10.75 -6.30
N GLY A 576 -19.19 11.67 -7.24
CA GLY A 576 -20.01 12.88 -7.43
C GLY A 576 -21.48 12.65 -7.83
N ARG A 577 -21.89 11.42 -8.16
CA ARG A 577 -23.30 11.04 -8.38
C ARG A 577 -23.95 10.45 -7.13
N GLY A 578 -23.19 10.27 -6.04
CA GLY A 578 -23.62 9.52 -4.85
C GLY A 578 -23.57 8.00 -5.06
N GLU A 579 -23.00 7.53 -6.17
CA GLU A 579 -22.82 6.10 -6.45
C GLU A 579 -21.57 5.59 -5.73
N LEU A 580 -21.63 4.35 -5.23
CA LEU A 580 -20.48 3.70 -4.62
C LEU A 580 -19.37 3.51 -5.68
N TRP A 581 -18.16 3.94 -5.35
CA TRP A 581 -17.00 3.89 -6.24
C TRP A 581 -15.91 2.96 -5.70
N ARG A 582 -15.55 3.08 -4.43
CA ARG A 582 -14.53 2.22 -3.82
C ARG A 582 -14.99 1.56 -2.52
N ALA A 583 -14.57 0.31 -2.35
CA ALA A 583 -14.57 -0.38 -1.07
C ALA A 583 -13.12 -0.45 -0.57
N SER A 584 -12.87 -0.11 0.69
CA SER A 584 -11.55 -0.26 1.32
C SER A 584 -11.63 -1.19 2.51
N GLU A 585 -10.63 -2.04 2.67
CA GLU A 585 -10.51 -2.96 3.80
C GLU A 585 -9.09 -2.88 4.39
N ALA A 586 -8.98 -2.88 5.73
CA ALA A 586 -7.72 -2.97 6.44
C ALA A 586 -7.61 -4.34 7.12
N HIS A 587 -6.72 -5.19 6.61
CA HIS A 587 -6.33 -6.44 7.23
C HIS A 587 -5.33 -6.17 8.34
N THR A 588 -5.66 -6.61 9.56
CA THR A 588 -4.96 -6.22 10.79
C THR A 588 -4.39 -7.40 11.54
N ILE A 589 -3.34 -7.14 12.31
CA ILE A 589 -2.77 -8.06 13.30
C ILE A 589 -2.47 -7.30 14.59
N ASN A 590 -2.25 -8.05 15.67
CA ASN A 590 -1.70 -7.52 16.91
C ASN A 590 -0.23 -7.93 17.00
N TYR A 591 0.68 -6.96 16.87
CA TYR A 591 2.11 -7.11 17.09
C TYR A 591 2.35 -7.38 18.58
N TYR A 592 2.27 -8.66 18.97
CA TYR A 592 2.06 -9.11 20.35
C TYR A 592 3.30 -9.03 21.24
N GLU A 593 4.48 -8.86 20.65
CA GLU A 593 5.76 -8.56 21.30
C GLU A 593 5.97 -7.08 21.60
N VAL A 594 5.29 -6.20 20.85
CA VAL A 594 5.21 -4.76 21.13
C VAL A 594 3.72 -4.34 21.21
N PRO A 595 2.92 -4.90 22.13
CA PRO A 595 1.45 -4.87 22.16
C PRO A 595 0.81 -3.68 21.41
N THR A 596 0.55 -3.89 20.11
CA THR A 596 0.10 -2.85 19.18
C THR A 596 -0.78 -3.50 18.14
N TYR A 597 -1.98 -2.97 17.96
CA TYR A 597 -2.89 -3.41 16.91
C TYR A 597 -2.84 -2.46 15.71
N TRP A 598 -2.54 -2.97 14.52
CA TRP A 598 -2.40 -2.14 13.31
C TRP A 598 -2.68 -2.93 12.02
N SER A 599 -2.81 -2.23 10.88
CA SER A 599 -2.88 -2.84 9.56
C SER A 599 -1.56 -3.54 9.22
N THR A 600 -1.66 -4.75 8.67
CA THR A 600 -0.58 -5.39 7.91
C THR A 600 -0.75 -5.16 6.42
N ILE A 601 -1.99 -5.11 5.92
CA ILE A 601 -2.31 -4.92 4.50
C ILE A 601 -3.56 -4.03 4.43
N GLU A 602 -3.52 -2.95 3.66
CA GLU A 602 -4.72 -2.23 3.23
C GLU A 602 -5.01 -2.57 1.76
N VAL A 603 -6.29 -2.60 1.40
CA VAL A 603 -6.75 -2.75 0.02
C VAL A 603 -7.82 -1.71 -0.28
N HIS A 604 -7.73 -1.07 -1.44
CA HIS A 604 -8.70 -0.10 -1.96
C HIS A 604 -9.18 -0.57 -3.33
N MET A 605 -10.36 -1.18 -3.38
CA MET A 605 -10.98 -1.74 -4.58
C MET A 605 -11.79 -0.69 -5.32
N ASP A 606 -11.38 -0.36 -6.54
CA ASP A 606 -12.12 0.52 -7.45
C ASP A 606 -13.19 -0.30 -8.19
N LEU A 607 -14.38 -0.33 -7.62
CA LEU A 607 -15.50 -1.17 -8.05
C LEU A 607 -16.11 -0.72 -9.39
N GLN A 608 -15.71 0.43 -9.94
CA GLN A 608 -16.11 0.86 -11.28
C GLN A 608 -15.15 0.29 -12.32
N SER A 609 -13.84 0.56 -12.18
CA SER A 609 -12.80 0.10 -13.13
C SER A 609 -12.44 -1.38 -12.99
N GLY A 610 -12.70 -2.01 -11.85
CA GLY A 610 -12.28 -3.39 -11.54
C GLY A 610 -10.79 -3.54 -11.26
N ARG A 611 -10.10 -2.43 -10.98
CA ARG A 611 -8.74 -2.41 -10.45
C ARG A 611 -8.79 -2.23 -8.94
N TYR A 612 -7.68 -2.49 -8.29
CA TYR A 612 -7.47 -2.10 -6.89
C TYR A 612 -6.01 -1.74 -6.68
N ILE A 613 -5.73 -1.09 -5.56
CA ILE A 613 -4.37 -1.03 -5.02
C ILE A 613 -4.37 -1.69 -3.65
N THR A 614 -3.29 -2.40 -3.34
CA THR A 614 -3.00 -2.89 -2.00
C THR A 614 -1.62 -2.44 -1.56
N ASN A 615 -1.46 -2.19 -0.26
CA ASN A 615 -0.20 -1.81 0.40
C ASN A 615 0.15 -2.81 1.52
N GLY A 616 1.33 -2.68 2.11
CA GLY A 616 1.76 -3.55 3.22
C GLY A 616 2.19 -4.96 2.79
N LEU A 617 2.52 -5.15 1.51
CA LEU A 617 3.03 -6.41 0.95
C LEU A 617 4.50 -6.66 1.34
N ASP A 618 4.77 -6.68 2.65
CA ASP A 618 6.11 -6.80 3.24
C ASP A 618 6.57 -8.25 3.45
N ASN A 619 5.82 -9.26 2.98
CA ASN A 619 6.00 -10.68 3.27
C ASN A 619 7.44 -11.21 3.09
N GLN A 620 8.16 -10.76 2.04
CA GLN A 620 9.54 -11.18 1.75
C GLN A 620 10.60 -10.16 2.20
N ASP A 621 10.20 -9.17 2.99
CA ASP A 621 11.06 -8.11 3.51
C ASP A 621 11.46 -8.32 4.99
N PRO A 622 12.51 -7.62 5.46
CA PRO A 622 12.82 -7.54 6.88
C PRO A 622 11.59 -7.11 7.68
N VAL A 623 11.38 -7.76 8.83
CA VAL A 623 10.23 -7.48 9.69
C VAL A 623 10.20 -6.03 10.18
N ASN A 624 9.00 -5.55 10.45
CA ASN A 624 8.78 -4.19 10.92
C ASN A 624 9.44 -3.99 12.29
N THR A 625 10.20 -2.90 12.40
CA THR A 625 10.89 -2.53 13.64
C THR A 625 10.07 -1.51 14.40
N PHE A 626 10.02 -1.64 15.73
CA PHE A 626 9.31 -0.75 16.63
C PHE A 626 10.22 -0.25 17.74
N ASN A 627 9.93 0.94 18.24
CA ASN A 627 10.62 1.61 19.35
C ASN A 627 12.15 1.74 19.17
N VAL A 628 12.62 1.78 17.92
CA VAL A 628 14.06 1.97 17.63
C VAL A 628 14.46 3.45 17.81
N PRO A 629 15.69 3.77 18.27
CA PRO A 629 16.12 5.15 18.47
C PRO A 629 16.19 5.94 17.15
N LEU A 630 15.20 6.82 16.94
CA LEU A 630 15.11 7.76 15.82
C LEU A 630 15.19 9.20 16.35
N SER A 631 15.70 10.12 15.52
CA SER A 631 15.90 11.52 15.91
C SER A 631 15.20 12.47 14.95
N PRO A 632 14.47 13.50 15.43
CA PRO A 632 13.89 14.55 14.58
C PRO A 632 14.89 15.20 13.60
N SER A 633 16.18 15.25 13.97
CA SER A 633 17.25 15.78 13.11
C SER A 633 17.43 15.03 11.78
N ALA A 634 17.07 13.74 11.74
CA ALA A 634 17.09 12.91 10.53
C ALA A 634 15.92 13.23 9.56
N TYR A 635 14.87 13.87 10.06
CA TYR A 635 13.64 14.20 9.32
C TYR A 635 13.64 15.65 8.84
N THR A 636 14.80 16.21 8.47
CA THR A 636 14.90 17.58 7.97
C THR A 636 15.05 17.62 6.45
N PRO A 637 14.65 18.72 5.76
CA PRO A 637 14.89 18.89 4.33
C PRO A 637 16.38 18.83 3.94
N GLN A 638 17.28 19.11 4.89
CA GLN A 638 18.72 19.00 4.69
C GLN A 638 19.23 17.56 4.87
N ALA A 639 18.66 16.78 5.80
CA ALA A 639 18.90 15.35 5.87
C ALA A 639 18.39 14.64 4.61
N LEU A 640 17.22 15.03 4.09
CA LEU A 640 16.64 14.52 2.85
C LEU A 640 17.57 14.70 1.63
N ARG A 641 18.18 15.90 1.49
CA ARG A 641 19.22 16.17 0.46
C ARG A 641 20.47 15.31 0.62
N THR A 642 20.80 14.91 1.84
CA THR A 642 21.98 14.07 2.14
C THR A 642 21.70 12.61 1.84
N ARG A 643 20.51 12.12 2.17
CA ARG A 643 20.05 10.75 1.87
C ARG A 643 19.95 10.52 0.36
N GLY A 644 19.19 11.32 -0.38
CA GLY A 644 18.98 11.14 -1.83
C GLY A 644 20.18 11.39 -2.74
N ARG A 645 21.38 11.65 -2.18
CA ARG A 645 22.66 11.74 -2.91
C ARG A 645 23.50 10.47 -2.83
N ARG A 646 23.13 9.54 -1.95
CA ARG A 646 23.71 8.19 -1.87
C ARG A 646 23.03 7.28 -2.89
#